data_AF-A7I8E6-F1
#
_entry.id   AF-A7I8E6-F1
#
_cell.length_a   1.000
_cell.length_b   1.000
_cell.length_c   1.000
_cell.angle_alpha   90.00
_cell.angle_beta   90.00
_cell.angle_gamma   90.00
#
_symmetry.space_group_name_H-M   'P 1'
#
loop_
_entity.id
_entity.type
_entity.pdbx_description
1 polymer ?
#
loop_
_entity_poly.entity_id
_entity_poly.type
_entity_poly.pdbx_seq_one_letter_code
_entity_poly.pdbx_strand_id
1 'polypeptide(L)'
;MIRIEQKKRWPKFLLIAVVILIIAAGAVAGYTILHARTPVRIGVLLPITGGVDIKEPLEWAKDTINQQGGIGGRQVELVYMDTGTGNTTQMAEELLNDDSVQIVIGPRNSDDVFTLAPEFIKKKKLLISPMATAGSITLAFGNQGYFWRTTQSDAAQVQVIVNILNKQGAHRVALLAENSAYGETFYNWMGFFTIENGLDLVSIQQFDQNSSSLDADVADALKSDPDYIIAACDNPSDAATIKRAIDKSGKPAKLFLTDGAVSPALISSLGSEAEGIEGTAPTADPSTNFPAAYEEKFGHAPTGFAAPAYDALLLAAYTSARQEANPTESLAASIHDVVSGNGTSPGWDAQAIHENLLLIESGQTPGISGASGPLIFDRDVGVDPLVTYYSHWVIRDGDFQTVGVFSANASANGVSIARSRPTIPPPNPPSNSGISSVPPAAGEYLPLLSNASTNGVSISQISPSDNGMSPVSQVTGKNIPFLTKTDFEAVIIAPTNGWINYRHQADGLTLYTLLRDNGVPDDHIILMLYDDIPALPENPIPGNVHHVPEGSNIRLGANVAYTGSQVTAATLNNVLTGTKTDLTPVVLDSNASTDVFIYIVGHGDPGTIDFWNGNLFTTDNITRITDTMSREQKYRQLVFMDDTCFGESIAANLTAPGIIYLTGASSTEPSFAATYDIDIKQWISDEFTLEAVDLIQENPDITFQELYTEAYTNVTGSHVQLITTGNVSTLHEPVLEFLKP
;
A
#
# COMPACT_ATOMS: atom_id res chain seq x y z
N MET A 1 54.50 37.97 64.55
CA MET A 1 53.03 37.92 64.56
C MET A 1 52.49 38.81 63.45
N ILE A 2 52.10 38.25 62.31
CA ILE A 2 51.34 38.96 61.27
C ILE A 2 49.97 38.30 61.22
N ARG A 3 48.94 39.02 61.66
CA ARG A 3 47.57 38.55 61.77
C ARG A 3 46.87 38.82 60.44
N ILE A 4 46.61 37.76 59.67
CA ILE A 4 45.85 37.82 58.42
C ILE A 4 44.35 37.91 58.79
N GLU A 5 43.72 39.06 58.56
CA GLU A 5 42.26 39.17 58.56
C GLU A 5 41.70 38.72 57.20
N GLN A 6 41.33 37.45 57.10
CA GLN A 6 40.48 36.94 56.03
C GLN A 6 39.03 37.38 56.30
N LYS A 7 38.63 38.54 55.78
CA LYS A 7 37.21 38.93 55.72
C LYS A 7 36.46 37.94 54.82
N LYS A 8 35.66 37.06 55.44
CA LYS A 8 34.72 36.13 54.77
C LYS A 8 33.79 36.92 53.83
N ARG A 9 34.11 36.97 52.53
CA ARG A 9 33.25 37.53 51.45
C ARG A 9 32.13 36.57 51.00
N TRP A 10 31.92 35.47 51.72
CA TRP A 10 31.00 34.39 51.36
C TRP A 10 29.49 34.73 51.33
N PRO A 11 28.91 35.67 52.12
CA PRO A 11 27.46 35.86 52.11
C PRO A 11 26.92 36.57 50.85
N LYS A 12 27.76 37.34 50.13
CA LYS A 12 27.31 38.07 48.93
C LYS A 12 27.23 37.17 47.69
N PHE A 13 28.14 36.21 47.54
CA PHE A 13 28.11 35.26 46.43
C PHE A 13 26.97 34.25 46.55
N LEU A 14 26.64 33.82 47.78
CA LEU A 14 25.52 32.93 48.03
C LEU A 14 24.17 33.60 47.72
N LEU A 15 24.03 34.88 48.09
CA LEU A 15 22.83 35.68 47.80
C LEU A 15 22.62 35.88 46.28
N ILE A 16 23.70 36.16 45.53
CA ILE A 16 23.64 36.30 44.07
C ILE A 16 23.26 34.98 43.40
N ALA A 17 23.83 33.86 43.85
CA ALA A 17 23.49 32.53 43.31
C ALA A 17 22.02 32.16 43.56
N VAL A 18 21.49 32.46 44.75
CA VAL A 18 20.06 32.25 45.08
C VAL A 18 19.15 33.13 44.23
N VAL A 19 19.51 34.40 44.02
CA VAL A 19 18.73 35.30 43.15
C VAL A 19 18.74 34.84 41.70
N ILE A 20 19.88 34.36 41.17
CA ILE A 20 19.96 33.79 39.82
C ILE A 20 19.11 32.52 39.71
N LEU A 21 19.13 31.64 40.72
CA LEU A 21 18.28 30.44 40.75
C LEU A 21 16.77 30.79 40.79
N ILE A 22 16.38 31.81 41.54
CA ILE A 22 14.98 32.28 41.60
C ILE A 22 14.56 32.90 40.27
N ILE A 23 15.42 33.69 39.62
CA ILE A 23 15.14 34.27 38.30
C ILE A 23 15.06 33.16 37.24
N ALA A 24 15.96 32.18 37.28
CA ALA A 24 15.94 31.03 36.37
C ALA A 24 14.68 30.17 36.58
N ALA A 25 14.30 29.88 37.83
CA ALA A 25 13.07 29.16 38.16
C ALA A 25 11.81 29.94 37.74
N GLY A 26 11.80 31.26 37.94
CA GLY A 26 10.72 32.14 37.49
C GLY A 26 10.61 32.23 35.96
N ALA A 27 11.73 32.23 35.24
CA ALA A 27 11.76 32.20 33.78
C ALA A 27 11.30 30.83 33.23
N VAL A 28 11.72 29.72 33.83
CA VAL A 28 11.27 28.37 33.47
C VAL A 28 9.77 28.20 33.74
N ALA A 29 9.27 28.65 34.89
CA ALA A 29 7.85 28.62 35.25
C ALA A 29 7.00 29.54 34.36
N GLY A 30 7.50 30.73 34.03
CA GLY A 30 6.85 31.66 33.10
C GLY A 30 6.76 31.10 31.67
N TYR A 31 7.83 30.44 31.21
CA TYR A 31 7.87 29.75 29.93
C TYR A 31 6.88 28.57 29.88
N THR A 32 6.83 27.72 30.92
CA THR A 32 5.88 26.59 30.98
C THR A 32 4.42 27.07 30.97
N ILE A 33 4.10 28.14 31.70
CA ILE A 33 2.73 28.70 31.73
C ILE A 33 2.35 29.33 30.38
N LEU A 34 3.27 30.01 29.69
CA LEU A 34 3.01 30.61 28.38
C LEU A 34 2.90 29.55 27.28
N HIS A 35 3.75 28.51 27.33
CA HIS A 35 3.73 27.36 26.42
C HIS A 35 2.40 26.62 26.50
N ALA A 36 1.96 26.26 27.71
CA ALA A 36 0.67 25.60 27.96
C ALA A 36 -0.56 26.46 27.60
N ARG A 37 -0.40 27.78 27.43
CA ARG A 37 -1.49 28.71 27.08
C ARG A 37 -1.60 29.01 25.59
N THR A 38 -0.59 28.67 24.79
CA THR A 38 -0.61 28.95 23.35
C THR A 38 -1.17 27.74 22.63
N PRO A 39 -2.31 27.84 21.92
CA PRO A 39 -2.90 26.68 21.26
C PRO A 39 -2.01 26.15 20.13
N VAL A 40 -2.16 24.86 19.80
CA VAL A 40 -1.63 24.26 18.56
C VAL A 40 -2.62 24.59 17.45
N ARG A 41 -2.22 25.43 16.50
CA ARG A 41 -3.09 25.85 15.40
C ARG A 41 -2.89 24.93 14.19
N ILE A 42 -3.99 24.33 13.74
CA ILE A 42 -4.02 23.47 12.55
C ILE A 42 -4.92 24.15 11.51
N GLY A 43 -4.40 24.34 10.30
CA GLY A 43 -5.17 24.92 9.21
C GLY A 43 -6.15 23.92 8.62
N VAL A 44 -7.32 24.39 8.17
CA VAL A 44 -8.30 23.59 7.45
C VAL A 44 -8.62 24.29 6.14
N LEU A 45 -8.30 23.66 5.02
CA LEU A 45 -8.50 24.17 3.66
C LEU A 45 -9.46 23.23 2.91
N LEU A 46 -10.74 23.25 3.29
CA LEU A 46 -11.77 22.33 2.83
C LEU A 46 -13.10 23.08 2.64
N PRO A 47 -14.06 22.54 1.85
CA PRO A 47 -15.35 23.17 1.64
C PRO A 47 -16.23 22.99 2.87
N ILE A 48 -16.19 23.96 3.77
CA ILE A 48 -16.98 23.95 5.00
C ILE A 48 -18.45 24.24 4.70
N THR A 49 -18.70 25.02 3.65
CA THR A 49 -20.02 25.22 3.06
C THR A 49 -20.10 24.52 1.69
N GLY A 50 -21.31 24.20 1.22
CA GLY A 50 -21.52 23.66 -0.13
C GLY A 50 -21.93 22.18 -0.22
N GLY A 51 -22.17 21.49 0.90
CA GLY A 51 -23.03 20.29 0.92
C GLY A 51 -22.38 18.95 1.27
N VAL A 52 -21.07 18.89 1.51
CA VAL A 52 -20.42 17.73 2.17
C VAL A 52 -20.09 18.14 3.60
N ASP A 53 -20.65 17.45 4.60
CA ASP A 53 -20.32 17.76 5.99
C ASP A 53 -18.97 17.15 6.38
N ILE A 54 -17.97 18.03 6.39
CA ILE A 54 -16.59 17.79 6.76
C ILE A 54 -16.25 18.45 8.11
N LYS A 55 -17.11 19.37 8.58
CA LYS A 55 -16.82 20.17 9.76
C LYS A 55 -17.10 19.40 11.04
N GLU A 56 -18.23 18.70 11.09
CA GLU A 56 -18.61 17.87 12.23
C GLU A 56 -17.53 16.85 12.66
N PRO A 57 -16.95 16.02 11.76
CA PRO A 57 -15.90 15.08 12.15
C PRO A 57 -14.63 15.79 12.64
N LEU A 58 -14.22 16.91 12.01
CA LEU A 58 -13.06 17.69 12.44
C LEU A 58 -13.26 18.31 13.83
N GLU A 59 -14.43 18.93 14.07
CA GLU A 59 -14.76 19.50 15.37
C GLU A 59 -14.85 18.40 16.45
N TRP A 60 -15.36 17.21 16.10
CA TRP A 60 -15.43 16.09 17.03
C TRP A 60 -14.03 15.58 17.41
N ALA A 61 -13.13 15.36 16.46
CA ALA A 61 -11.76 14.97 16.74
C ALA A 61 -11.06 16.03 17.60
N LYS A 62 -11.18 17.31 17.23
CA LYS A 62 -10.61 18.45 17.98
C LYS A 62 -11.12 18.48 19.42
N ASP A 63 -12.43 18.39 19.63
CA ASP A 63 -13.02 18.39 20.97
C ASP A 63 -12.60 17.17 21.79
N THR A 64 -12.48 16.00 21.15
CA THR A 64 -12.02 14.77 21.81
C THR A 64 -10.57 14.89 22.27
N ILE A 65 -9.66 15.36 21.41
CA ILE A 65 -8.25 15.65 21.74
C ILE A 65 -8.16 16.66 22.90
N ASN A 66 -8.90 17.76 22.81
CA ASN A 66 -8.88 18.82 23.82
C ASN A 66 -9.38 18.36 25.19
N GLN A 67 -10.41 17.50 25.22
CA GLN A 67 -10.92 16.90 26.46
C GLN A 67 -9.90 15.97 27.13
N GLN A 68 -8.97 15.38 26.37
CA GLN A 68 -7.87 14.56 26.89
C GLN A 68 -6.64 15.37 27.32
N GLY A 69 -6.73 16.71 27.33
CA GLY A 69 -5.66 17.61 27.76
C GLY A 69 -4.94 18.32 26.62
N GLY A 70 -5.27 18.01 25.36
CA GLY A 70 -4.59 18.57 24.19
C GLY A 70 -3.19 17.98 23.96
N ILE A 71 -2.38 18.67 23.16
CA ILE A 71 -1.05 18.21 22.72
C ILE A 71 0.00 18.87 23.59
N GLY A 72 0.74 18.11 24.39
CA GLY A 72 1.69 18.66 25.37
C GLY A 72 1.03 19.60 26.39
N GLY A 73 -0.27 19.40 26.67
CA GLY A 73 -1.08 20.29 27.50
C GLY A 73 -1.62 21.54 26.78
N ARG A 74 -1.38 21.69 25.47
CA ARG A 74 -1.83 22.81 24.64
C ARG A 74 -3.10 22.43 23.90
N GLN A 75 -4.11 23.28 23.96
CA GLN A 75 -5.37 23.05 23.24
C GLN A 75 -5.19 23.19 21.72
N VAL A 76 -5.88 22.37 20.94
CA VAL A 76 -5.95 22.45 19.48
C VAL A 76 -6.99 23.51 19.08
N GLU A 77 -6.60 24.38 18.15
CA GLU A 77 -7.45 25.37 17.51
C GLU A 77 -7.41 25.15 15.99
N LEU A 78 -8.60 25.05 15.36
CA LEU A 78 -8.72 24.91 13.90
C LEU A 78 -8.86 26.28 13.25
N VAL A 79 -8.02 26.54 12.24
CA VAL A 79 -8.03 27.77 11.44
C VAL A 79 -8.67 27.47 10.09
N TYR A 80 -9.95 27.79 9.97
CA TYR A 80 -10.74 27.46 8.78
C TYR A 80 -10.54 28.46 7.63
N MET A 81 -10.24 27.92 6.46
CA MET A 81 -10.34 28.56 5.15
C MET A 81 -11.39 27.81 4.32
N ASP A 82 -12.59 28.38 4.22
CA ASP A 82 -13.73 27.73 3.55
C ASP A 82 -13.64 27.84 2.02
N THR A 83 -13.11 26.78 1.40
CA THR A 83 -12.92 26.72 -0.06
C THR A 83 -14.24 26.65 -0.83
N GLY A 84 -15.37 26.38 -0.16
CA GLY A 84 -16.71 26.41 -0.77
C GLY A 84 -17.19 27.81 -1.15
N THR A 85 -16.53 28.87 -0.66
CA THR A 85 -16.96 30.27 -0.88
C THR A 85 -15.91 31.17 -1.54
N GLY A 86 -14.72 30.66 -1.87
CA GLY A 86 -13.63 31.49 -2.35
C GLY A 86 -12.57 30.76 -3.16
N ASN A 87 -11.43 31.43 -3.36
CA ASN A 87 -10.32 30.91 -4.15
C ASN A 87 -9.37 30.09 -3.27
N THR A 88 -9.29 28.79 -3.52
CA THR A 88 -8.46 27.84 -2.75
C THR A 88 -6.98 28.26 -2.71
N THR A 89 -6.40 28.71 -3.82
CA THR A 89 -4.98 29.10 -3.88
C THR A 89 -4.68 30.30 -2.99
N GLN A 90 -5.51 31.34 -3.02
CA GLN A 90 -5.33 32.51 -2.15
C GLN A 90 -5.43 32.13 -0.67
N MET A 91 -6.42 31.30 -0.33
CA MET A 91 -6.60 30.79 1.03
C MET A 91 -5.41 29.96 1.50
N ALA A 92 -4.85 29.13 0.61
CA ALA A 92 -3.64 28.38 0.88
C ALA A 92 -2.43 29.29 1.12
N GLU A 93 -2.27 30.36 0.33
CA GLU A 93 -1.21 31.37 0.53
C GLU A 93 -1.31 32.04 1.91
N GLU A 94 -2.51 32.31 2.41
CA GLU A 94 -2.72 32.85 3.75
C GLU A 94 -2.21 31.88 4.83
N LEU A 95 -2.53 30.59 4.73
CA LEU A 95 -2.03 29.56 5.65
C LEU A 95 -0.51 29.31 5.51
N LEU A 96 0.03 29.37 4.29
CA LEU A 96 1.47 29.25 4.03
C LEU A 96 2.26 30.39 4.67
N ASN A 97 1.69 31.59 4.73
CA ASN A 97 2.32 32.78 5.32
C ASN A 97 2.06 32.95 6.84
N ASP A 98 1.19 32.15 7.45
CA ASP A 98 0.99 32.12 8.91
C ASP A 98 2.01 31.16 9.57
N ASP A 99 3.07 31.70 10.19
CA ASP A 99 4.11 30.91 10.87
C ASP A 99 3.57 30.07 12.05
N SER A 100 2.39 30.39 12.58
CA SER A 100 1.78 29.61 13.66
C SER A 100 1.02 28.36 13.17
N VAL A 101 0.84 28.22 11.85
CA VAL A 101 0.22 27.05 11.22
C VAL A 101 1.28 26.25 10.47
N GLN A 102 1.59 25.07 10.97
CA GLN A 102 2.63 24.18 10.40
C GLN A 102 2.04 22.99 9.65
N ILE A 103 0.82 22.60 9.99
CA ILE A 103 0.08 21.49 9.38
C ILE A 103 -1.27 22.02 8.90
N VAL A 104 -1.65 21.67 7.68
CA VAL A 104 -2.92 22.03 7.05
C VAL A 104 -3.63 20.76 6.59
N ILE A 105 -4.92 20.66 6.91
CA ILE A 105 -5.80 19.59 6.44
C ILE A 105 -6.55 20.08 5.19
N GLY A 106 -6.38 19.39 4.06
CA GLY A 106 -6.86 19.76 2.74
C GLY A 106 -5.80 19.55 1.66
N PRO A 107 -6.04 19.96 0.41
CA PRO A 107 -7.32 20.43 -0.15
C PRO A 107 -8.32 19.28 -0.39
N ARG A 108 -9.49 19.60 -0.95
CA ARG A 108 -10.54 18.63 -1.31
C ARG A 108 -10.15 17.77 -2.51
N ASN A 109 -9.71 18.41 -3.60
CA ASN A 109 -9.61 17.78 -4.92
C ASN A 109 -8.17 17.51 -5.34
N SER A 110 -7.98 16.51 -6.19
CA SER A 110 -6.68 16.09 -6.70
C SER A 110 -5.94 17.20 -7.47
N ASP A 111 -6.64 17.97 -8.30
CA ASP A 111 -6.02 19.09 -9.05
C ASP A 111 -5.50 20.20 -8.12
N ASP A 112 -6.20 20.45 -7.01
CA ASP A 112 -5.74 21.39 -5.99
C ASP A 112 -4.47 20.83 -5.29
N VAL A 113 -4.36 19.52 -5.08
CA VAL A 113 -3.14 18.91 -4.54
C VAL A 113 -1.95 19.18 -5.46
N PHE A 114 -2.08 18.92 -6.76
CA PHE A 114 -1.02 19.17 -7.74
C PHE A 114 -0.59 20.64 -7.78
N THR A 115 -1.53 21.55 -7.55
CA THR A 115 -1.26 22.98 -7.51
C THR A 115 -0.58 23.42 -6.21
N LEU A 116 -1.01 22.89 -5.07
CA LEU A 116 -0.67 23.43 -3.76
C LEU A 116 0.49 22.68 -3.07
N ALA A 117 0.55 21.36 -3.18
CA ALA A 117 1.57 20.56 -2.49
C ALA A 117 3.01 21.04 -2.75
N PRO A 118 3.42 21.42 -3.98
CA PRO A 118 4.77 21.94 -4.22
C PRO A 118 5.14 23.18 -3.36
N GLU A 119 4.18 24.08 -3.11
CA GLU A 119 4.43 25.26 -2.29
C GLU A 119 4.49 24.93 -0.79
N PHE A 120 3.70 23.95 -0.33
CA PHE A 120 3.80 23.41 1.04
C PHE A 120 5.14 22.71 1.29
N ILE A 121 5.57 21.84 0.36
CA ILE A 121 6.87 21.17 0.38
C ILE A 121 8.01 22.18 0.46
N LYS A 122 7.99 23.20 -0.41
CA LYS A 122 8.99 24.28 -0.44
C LYS A 122 9.04 25.09 0.86
N LYS A 123 7.90 25.31 1.50
CA LYS A 123 7.80 25.96 2.82
C LYS A 123 8.03 25.02 3.98
N LYS A 124 8.24 23.72 3.73
CA LYS A 124 8.37 22.65 4.73
C LYS A 124 7.19 22.59 5.69
N LYS A 125 5.98 22.88 5.19
CA LYS A 125 4.72 22.74 5.92
C LYS A 125 4.02 21.47 5.44
N LEU A 126 3.31 20.82 6.36
CA LEU A 126 2.64 19.56 6.07
C LEU A 126 1.23 19.81 5.53
N LEU A 127 0.87 19.12 4.45
CA LEU A 127 -0.45 19.14 3.84
C LEU A 127 -1.05 17.73 3.92
N ILE A 128 -2.21 17.57 4.57
CA ILE A 128 -2.87 16.26 4.75
C ILE A 128 -4.27 16.31 4.13
N SER A 129 -4.49 15.66 2.99
CA SER A 129 -5.81 15.65 2.35
C SER A 129 -6.65 14.43 2.78
N PRO A 130 -7.89 14.62 3.28
CA PRO A 130 -8.77 13.49 3.54
C PRO A 130 -9.56 13.02 2.30
N MET A 131 -9.46 13.72 1.16
CA MET A 131 -10.42 13.59 0.05
C MET A 131 -9.78 13.47 -1.35
N ALA A 132 -8.49 13.81 -1.50
CA ALA A 132 -7.83 13.75 -2.80
C ALA A 132 -7.29 12.35 -3.10
N THR A 133 -7.93 11.66 -4.05
CA THR A 133 -7.77 10.22 -4.27
C THR A 133 -7.06 9.83 -5.57
N ALA A 134 -6.67 10.79 -6.43
CA ALA A 134 -5.98 10.46 -7.68
C ALA A 134 -4.72 9.61 -7.43
N GLY A 135 -4.49 8.58 -8.26
CA GLY A 135 -3.34 7.68 -8.13
C GLY A 135 -2.01 8.37 -8.44
N SER A 136 -2.02 9.32 -9.36
CA SER A 136 -0.84 10.12 -9.73
C SER A 136 -0.29 10.98 -8.59
N ILE A 137 -1.06 11.22 -7.51
CA ILE A 137 -0.60 11.93 -6.31
C ILE A 137 0.54 11.16 -5.62
N THR A 138 0.41 9.83 -5.50
CA THR A 138 1.44 8.98 -4.88
C THR A 138 2.73 9.04 -5.70
N LEU A 139 2.62 8.97 -7.03
CA LEU A 139 3.77 9.10 -7.94
C LEU A 139 4.45 10.48 -7.84
N ALA A 140 3.66 11.54 -7.71
CA ALA A 140 4.18 12.91 -7.73
C ALA A 140 4.77 13.36 -6.39
N PHE A 141 4.22 12.89 -5.27
CA PHE A 141 4.55 13.41 -3.93
C PHE A 141 5.06 12.35 -2.94
N GLY A 142 5.14 11.08 -3.37
CA GLY A 142 5.80 10.00 -2.64
C GLY A 142 7.23 10.34 -2.25
N ASN A 143 7.69 9.80 -1.12
CA ASN A 143 9.05 9.98 -0.57
C ASN A 143 9.41 11.44 -0.19
N GLN A 144 8.49 12.41 -0.32
CA GLN A 144 8.78 13.82 0.00
C GLN A 144 8.44 14.19 1.46
N GLY A 145 7.55 13.43 2.11
CA GLY A 145 7.20 13.55 3.52
C GLY A 145 6.38 14.79 3.92
N TYR A 146 6.01 15.67 2.98
CA TYR A 146 5.24 16.89 3.27
C TYR A 146 3.81 16.90 2.70
N PHE A 147 3.42 15.87 1.94
CA PHE A 147 2.05 15.63 1.53
C PHE A 147 1.61 14.23 1.94
N TRP A 148 0.43 14.12 2.56
CA TRP A 148 -0.15 12.87 3.01
C TRP A 148 -1.66 12.87 2.75
N ARG A 149 -2.28 11.70 2.75
CA ARG A 149 -3.74 11.56 2.71
C ARG A 149 -4.23 10.47 3.67
N THR A 150 -5.51 10.50 4.02
CA THR A 150 -6.14 9.53 4.94
C THR A 150 -7.16 8.63 4.25
N THR A 151 -7.02 8.49 2.94
CA THR A 151 -7.77 7.57 2.09
C THR A 151 -6.85 7.06 0.99
N GLN A 152 -7.05 5.84 0.52
CA GLN A 152 -6.29 5.26 -0.60
C GLN A 152 -6.56 5.92 -1.93
N SER A 153 -5.68 5.64 -2.90
CA SER A 153 -5.90 5.94 -4.31
C SER A 153 -7.21 5.35 -4.85
N ASP A 154 -7.81 6.02 -5.84
CA ASP A 154 -8.92 5.48 -6.64
C ASP A 154 -8.59 4.15 -7.33
N ALA A 155 -7.31 3.80 -7.53
CA ALA A 155 -6.93 2.46 -8.03
C ALA A 155 -7.49 1.34 -7.13
N ALA A 156 -7.46 1.55 -5.81
CA ALA A 156 -8.06 0.63 -4.83
C ALA A 156 -9.59 0.59 -4.97
N GLN A 157 -10.22 1.74 -5.25
CA GLN A 157 -11.66 1.81 -5.50
C GLN A 157 -12.05 1.09 -6.79
N VAL A 158 -11.29 1.24 -7.88
CA VAL A 158 -11.54 0.53 -9.16
C VAL A 158 -11.60 -0.97 -8.93
N GLN A 159 -10.66 -1.53 -8.17
CA GLN A 159 -10.67 -2.94 -7.81
C GLN A 159 -11.96 -3.34 -7.07
N VAL A 160 -12.41 -2.52 -6.11
CA VAL A 160 -13.66 -2.75 -5.36
C VAL A 160 -14.88 -2.69 -6.29
N ILE A 161 -14.97 -1.68 -7.16
CA ILE A 161 -16.08 -1.50 -8.12
C ILE A 161 -16.19 -2.74 -9.01
N VAL A 162 -15.10 -3.15 -9.64
CA VAL A 162 -15.09 -4.29 -10.55
C VAL A 162 -15.48 -5.58 -9.82
N ASN A 163 -14.99 -5.78 -8.59
CA ASN A 163 -15.35 -6.95 -7.78
C ASN A 163 -16.84 -7.00 -7.44
N ILE A 164 -17.43 -5.84 -7.07
CA ILE A 164 -18.87 -5.72 -6.80
C ILE A 164 -19.67 -6.08 -8.05
N LEU A 165 -19.35 -5.46 -9.19
CA LEU A 165 -20.07 -5.67 -10.44
C LEU A 165 -19.94 -7.12 -10.93
N ASN A 166 -18.77 -7.73 -10.81
CA ASN A 166 -18.57 -9.15 -11.11
C ASN A 166 -19.48 -10.05 -10.26
N LYS A 167 -19.51 -9.82 -8.93
CA LYS A 167 -20.39 -10.57 -8.01
C LYS A 167 -21.88 -10.37 -8.28
N GLN A 168 -22.25 -9.23 -8.86
CA GLN A 168 -23.60 -8.95 -9.32
C GLN A 168 -23.94 -9.59 -10.68
N GLY A 169 -22.95 -10.21 -11.35
CA GLY A 169 -23.10 -10.88 -12.64
C GLY A 169 -23.07 -9.92 -13.82
N ALA A 170 -22.44 -8.74 -13.69
CA ALA A 170 -22.17 -7.88 -14.83
C ALA A 170 -21.15 -8.56 -15.76
N HIS A 171 -21.38 -8.45 -17.07
CA HIS A 171 -20.45 -8.96 -18.09
C HIS A 171 -19.86 -7.82 -18.91
N ARG A 172 -20.66 -6.79 -19.22
CA ARG A 172 -20.27 -5.69 -20.09
C ARG A 172 -20.40 -4.37 -19.34
N VAL A 173 -19.29 -3.67 -19.15
CA VAL A 173 -19.27 -2.37 -18.46
C VAL A 173 -18.72 -1.29 -19.37
N ALA A 174 -19.20 -0.05 -19.21
CA ALA A 174 -18.65 1.13 -19.86
C ALA A 174 -18.18 2.13 -18.80
N LEU A 175 -17.06 2.78 -19.06
CA LEU A 175 -16.55 3.87 -18.23
C LEU A 175 -16.90 5.22 -18.85
N LEU A 176 -17.45 6.13 -18.03
CA LEU A 176 -17.48 7.57 -18.27
C LEU A 176 -16.63 8.24 -17.19
N ALA A 177 -15.48 8.79 -17.57
CA ALA A 177 -14.56 9.46 -16.65
C ALA A 177 -14.48 10.95 -16.94
N GLU A 178 -14.55 11.79 -15.91
CA GLU A 178 -14.28 13.20 -16.11
C GLU A 178 -12.81 13.44 -16.51
N ASN A 179 -12.57 14.50 -17.28
CA ASN A 179 -11.24 14.88 -17.76
C ASN A 179 -10.51 15.70 -16.69
N SER A 180 -10.08 15.03 -15.62
CA SER A 180 -9.36 15.59 -14.47
C SER A 180 -8.33 14.58 -13.93
N ALA A 181 -7.45 14.99 -13.02
CA ALA A 181 -6.52 14.03 -12.38
C ALA A 181 -7.26 12.92 -11.62
N TYR A 182 -8.47 13.20 -11.10
CA TYR A 182 -9.33 12.21 -10.48
C TYR A 182 -9.83 11.18 -11.51
N GLY A 183 -10.49 11.64 -12.58
CA GLY A 183 -11.02 10.74 -13.61
C GLY A 183 -9.96 9.97 -14.39
N GLU A 184 -8.75 10.54 -14.54
CA GLU A 184 -7.59 9.87 -15.14
C GLU A 184 -7.23 8.57 -14.42
N THR A 185 -7.39 8.50 -13.10
CA THR A 185 -7.12 7.26 -12.35
C THR A 185 -8.08 6.16 -12.81
N PHE A 186 -9.39 6.44 -12.88
CA PHE A 186 -10.34 5.45 -13.40
C PHE A 186 -10.06 5.08 -14.85
N TYR A 187 -9.69 6.05 -15.70
CA TYR A 187 -9.33 5.80 -17.09
C TYR A 187 -8.15 4.82 -17.22
N ASN A 188 -7.08 5.04 -16.46
CA ASN A 188 -5.87 4.22 -16.51
C ASN A 188 -6.09 2.81 -15.95
N TRP A 189 -6.86 2.68 -14.88
CA TRP A 189 -6.93 1.44 -14.10
C TRP A 189 -8.11 0.53 -14.45
N MET A 190 -9.22 1.08 -14.98
CA MET A 190 -10.44 0.30 -15.23
C MET A 190 -10.22 -0.83 -16.24
N GLY A 191 -9.45 -0.58 -17.31
CA GLY A 191 -9.16 -1.60 -18.32
C GLY A 191 -8.44 -2.81 -17.73
N PHE A 192 -7.41 -2.57 -16.93
CA PHE A 192 -6.67 -3.63 -16.25
C PHE A 192 -7.57 -4.45 -15.32
N PHE A 193 -8.26 -3.79 -14.37
CA PHE A 193 -9.03 -4.51 -13.36
C PHE A 193 -10.24 -5.25 -13.94
N THR A 194 -10.90 -4.70 -14.97
CA THR A 194 -12.02 -5.39 -15.64
C THR A 194 -11.56 -6.68 -16.31
N ILE A 195 -10.44 -6.66 -17.03
CA ILE A 195 -9.83 -7.84 -17.67
C ILE A 195 -9.50 -8.91 -16.61
N GLU A 196 -8.78 -8.53 -15.55
CA GLU A 196 -8.34 -9.45 -14.50
C GLU A 196 -9.51 -10.09 -13.74
N ASN A 197 -10.69 -9.46 -13.73
CA ASN A 197 -11.88 -9.96 -13.04
C ASN A 197 -12.93 -10.58 -14.00
N GLY A 198 -12.63 -10.72 -15.28
CA GLY A 198 -13.52 -11.35 -16.26
C GLY A 198 -14.72 -10.50 -16.69
N LEU A 199 -14.57 -9.16 -16.68
CA LEU A 199 -15.55 -8.19 -17.21
C LEU A 199 -15.04 -7.60 -18.52
N ASP A 200 -15.93 -7.42 -19.49
CA ASP A 200 -15.64 -6.71 -20.73
C ASP A 200 -15.82 -5.20 -20.51
N LEU A 201 -14.74 -4.42 -20.63
CA LEU A 201 -14.82 -2.96 -20.75
C LEU A 201 -15.14 -2.57 -22.20
N VAL A 202 -16.41 -2.35 -22.50
CA VAL A 202 -16.94 -2.25 -23.87
C VAL A 202 -16.95 -0.84 -24.45
N SER A 203 -16.71 0.16 -23.61
CA SER A 203 -16.54 1.56 -23.99
C SER A 203 -15.83 2.32 -22.88
N ILE A 204 -15.00 3.28 -23.26
CA ILE A 204 -14.43 4.29 -22.38
C ILE A 204 -14.71 5.64 -23.03
N GLN A 205 -15.33 6.55 -22.29
CA GLN A 205 -15.56 7.93 -22.70
C GLN A 205 -14.97 8.86 -21.64
N GLN A 206 -14.39 9.96 -22.10
CA GLN A 206 -14.00 11.06 -21.22
C GLN A 206 -14.88 12.27 -21.50
N PHE A 207 -15.17 13.07 -20.47
CA PHE A 207 -15.99 14.27 -20.60
C PHE A 207 -15.45 15.41 -19.73
N ASP A 208 -15.66 16.65 -20.14
CA ASP A 208 -15.34 17.81 -19.31
C ASP A 208 -16.47 18.06 -18.30
N GLN A 209 -16.12 18.41 -17.06
CA GLN A 209 -17.11 18.69 -16.00
C GLN A 209 -18.11 19.77 -16.42
N ASN A 210 -19.38 19.59 -16.07
CA ASN A 210 -20.49 20.48 -16.44
C ASN A 210 -20.63 20.74 -17.96
N SER A 211 -20.08 19.85 -18.80
CA SER A 211 -20.13 20.03 -20.25
C SER A 211 -21.55 19.89 -20.81
N SER A 212 -21.88 20.76 -21.76
CA SER A 212 -23.10 20.62 -22.57
C SER A 212 -23.10 19.40 -23.50
N SER A 213 -21.95 18.74 -23.70
CA SER A 213 -21.83 17.53 -24.52
C SER A 213 -22.10 16.23 -23.77
N LEU A 214 -22.25 16.26 -22.44
CA LEU A 214 -22.31 15.05 -21.61
C LEU A 214 -23.41 14.07 -22.03
N ASP A 215 -24.56 14.56 -22.50
CA ASP A 215 -25.62 13.72 -23.08
C ASP A 215 -25.14 12.86 -24.28
N ALA A 216 -24.26 13.42 -25.11
CA ALA A 216 -23.69 12.75 -26.27
C ALA A 216 -22.64 11.71 -25.87
N ASP A 217 -21.79 12.04 -24.89
CA ASP A 217 -20.77 11.13 -24.35
C ASP A 217 -21.44 9.89 -23.72
N VAL A 218 -22.56 10.09 -23.00
CA VAL A 218 -23.39 8.99 -22.48
C VAL A 218 -24.02 8.19 -23.62
N ALA A 219 -24.58 8.85 -24.64
CA ALA A 219 -25.15 8.15 -25.79
C ALA A 219 -24.12 7.30 -26.54
N ASP A 220 -22.86 7.76 -26.59
CA ASP A 220 -21.75 7.05 -27.21
C ASP A 220 -21.33 5.83 -26.37
N ALA A 221 -21.21 5.97 -25.04
CA ALA A 221 -20.96 4.85 -24.14
C ALA A 221 -22.02 3.75 -24.26
N LEU A 222 -23.29 4.16 -24.42
CA LEU A 222 -24.41 3.25 -24.57
C LEU A 222 -24.43 2.49 -25.89
N LYS A 223 -23.74 2.92 -26.95
CA LYS A 223 -23.73 2.22 -28.27
C LYS A 223 -23.23 0.78 -28.16
N SER A 224 -22.36 0.51 -27.21
CA SER A 224 -21.78 -0.82 -26.97
C SER A 224 -22.67 -1.74 -26.11
N ASP A 225 -23.90 -1.34 -25.79
CA ASP A 225 -24.86 -2.11 -24.97
C ASP A 225 -24.24 -2.65 -23.66
N PRO A 226 -23.76 -1.76 -22.76
CA PRO A 226 -23.26 -2.18 -21.45
C PRO A 226 -24.40 -2.55 -20.48
N ASP A 227 -24.12 -3.47 -19.56
CA ASP A 227 -24.97 -3.76 -18.39
C ASP A 227 -24.92 -2.58 -17.39
N TYR A 228 -23.73 -1.98 -17.26
CA TYR A 228 -23.45 -0.88 -16.34
C TYR A 228 -22.64 0.22 -17.01
N ILE A 229 -23.02 1.47 -16.73
CA ILE A 229 -22.16 2.62 -16.88
C ILE A 229 -21.55 2.92 -15.50
N ILE A 230 -20.23 2.84 -15.42
CA ILE A 230 -19.45 3.31 -14.29
C ILE A 230 -19.11 4.78 -14.57
N ALA A 231 -19.61 5.69 -13.75
CA ALA A 231 -19.36 7.12 -13.92
C ALA A 231 -18.43 7.64 -12.82
N ALA A 232 -17.21 7.99 -13.22
CA ALA A 232 -16.24 8.70 -12.41
C ALA A 232 -16.44 10.22 -12.59
N CYS A 233 -17.22 10.82 -11.70
CA CYS A 233 -17.53 12.25 -11.70
C CYS A 233 -17.49 12.84 -10.28
N ASP A 234 -16.93 14.03 -10.13
CA ASP A 234 -16.72 14.70 -8.83
C ASP A 234 -17.85 15.68 -8.45
N ASN A 235 -19.02 15.58 -9.10
CA ASN A 235 -20.15 16.42 -8.72
C ASN A 235 -21.53 15.79 -8.97
N PRO A 236 -22.53 16.10 -8.12
CA PRO A 236 -23.87 15.55 -8.24
C PRO A 236 -24.65 16.05 -9.46
N SER A 237 -24.25 17.16 -10.09
CA SER A 237 -24.93 17.71 -11.27
C SER A 237 -24.65 16.87 -12.51
N ASP A 238 -23.39 16.50 -12.73
CA ASP A 238 -22.98 15.63 -13.83
C ASP A 238 -23.55 14.22 -13.65
N ALA A 239 -23.54 13.67 -12.43
CA ALA A 239 -24.20 12.40 -12.13
C ALA A 239 -25.71 12.43 -12.45
N ALA A 240 -26.41 13.51 -12.11
CA ALA A 240 -27.82 13.66 -12.46
C ALA A 240 -28.05 13.76 -13.98
N THR A 241 -27.16 14.44 -14.70
CA THR A 241 -27.20 14.54 -16.16
C THR A 241 -26.97 13.17 -16.80
N ILE A 242 -25.98 12.42 -16.34
CA ILE A 242 -25.68 11.05 -16.80
C ILE A 242 -26.89 10.14 -16.58
N LYS A 243 -27.49 10.16 -15.38
CA LYS A 243 -28.69 9.35 -15.09
C LYS A 243 -29.84 9.67 -16.05
N ARG A 244 -30.15 10.94 -16.26
CA ARG A 244 -31.22 11.38 -17.16
C ARG A 244 -30.94 11.00 -18.60
N ALA A 245 -29.70 11.07 -19.05
CA ALA A 245 -29.28 10.66 -20.38
C ALA A 245 -29.45 9.13 -20.59
N ILE A 246 -29.09 8.33 -19.59
CA ILE A 246 -29.33 6.88 -19.57
C ILE A 246 -30.83 6.59 -19.65
N ASP A 247 -31.65 7.20 -18.79
CA ASP A 247 -33.10 6.97 -18.77
C ASP A 247 -33.78 7.36 -20.09
N LYS A 248 -33.39 8.51 -20.65
CA LYS A 248 -33.92 9.02 -21.93
C LYS A 248 -33.58 8.11 -23.11
N SER A 249 -32.48 7.36 -23.04
CA SER A 249 -32.10 6.40 -24.08
C SER A 249 -33.04 5.20 -24.17
N GLY A 250 -33.74 4.87 -23.07
CA GLY A 250 -34.56 3.68 -22.94
C GLY A 250 -33.76 2.36 -22.89
N LYS A 251 -32.43 2.42 -22.80
CA LYS A 251 -31.57 1.23 -22.64
C LYS A 251 -31.59 0.75 -21.18
N PRO A 252 -31.38 -0.55 -20.93
CA PRO A 252 -31.45 -1.13 -19.58
C PRO A 252 -30.19 -0.90 -18.73
N ALA A 253 -29.18 -0.19 -19.24
CA ALA A 253 -27.91 0.03 -18.55
C ALA A 253 -28.15 0.72 -17.20
N LYS A 254 -27.54 0.19 -16.14
CA LYS A 254 -27.60 0.78 -14.81
C LYS A 254 -26.45 1.78 -14.60
N LEU A 255 -26.63 2.70 -13.67
CA LEU A 255 -25.61 3.67 -13.30
C LEU A 255 -24.93 3.23 -11.99
N PHE A 256 -23.60 3.08 -12.05
CA PHE A 256 -22.73 2.87 -10.91
C PHE A 256 -21.85 4.11 -10.72
N LEU A 257 -21.92 4.78 -9.57
CA LEU A 257 -21.15 5.99 -9.28
C LEU A 257 -19.90 5.68 -8.45
N THR A 258 -18.85 6.44 -8.70
CA THR A 258 -17.70 6.60 -7.80
C THR A 258 -18.05 7.54 -6.64
N ASP A 259 -17.11 7.80 -5.74
CA ASP A 259 -17.36 8.54 -4.49
C ASP A 259 -17.62 10.04 -4.69
N GLY A 260 -17.01 10.68 -5.69
CA GLY A 260 -17.08 12.14 -5.87
C GLY A 260 -18.48 12.72 -6.05
N ALA A 261 -19.45 11.93 -6.55
CA ALA A 261 -20.82 12.37 -6.77
C ALA A 261 -21.79 12.05 -5.61
N VAL A 262 -21.32 11.42 -4.53
CA VAL A 262 -22.16 11.00 -3.40
C VAL A 262 -22.55 12.20 -2.55
N SER A 263 -23.76 12.70 -2.76
CA SER A 263 -24.29 13.86 -2.04
C SER A 263 -25.82 13.84 -1.94
N PRO A 264 -26.42 14.32 -0.84
CA PRO A 264 -27.87 14.55 -0.75
C PRO A 264 -28.42 15.45 -1.86
N ALA A 265 -27.58 16.31 -2.46
CA ALA A 265 -27.94 17.14 -3.60
C ALA A 265 -28.31 16.32 -4.84
N LEU A 266 -27.72 15.13 -5.03
CA LEU A 266 -28.05 14.22 -6.13
C LEU A 266 -29.50 13.74 -6.01
N ILE A 267 -29.89 13.22 -4.84
CA ILE A 267 -31.26 12.79 -4.53
C ILE A 267 -32.23 13.97 -4.66
N SER A 268 -31.86 15.13 -4.12
CA SER A 268 -32.68 16.34 -4.21
C SER A 268 -32.94 16.79 -5.65
N SER A 269 -31.95 16.61 -6.54
CA SER A 269 -32.03 16.95 -7.96
C SER A 269 -32.87 15.97 -8.78
N LEU A 270 -32.72 14.67 -8.51
CA LEU A 270 -33.36 13.59 -9.29
C LEU A 270 -34.72 13.15 -8.73
N GLY A 271 -35.00 13.35 -7.44
CA GLY A 271 -36.18 12.82 -6.79
C GLY A 271 -36.29 11.31 -6.97
N SER A 272 -37.44 10.83 -7.44
CA SER A 272 -37.66 9.39 -7.70
C SER A 272 -36.79 8.82 -8.82
N GLU A 273 -36.20 9.64 -9.69
CA GLU A 273 -35.29 9.16 -10.75
C GLU A 273 -33.95 8.65 -10.18
N ALA A 274 -33.65 8.99 -8.91
CA ALA A 274 -32.45 8.53 -8.21
C ALA A 274 -32.52 7.04 -7.80
N GLU A 275 -33.73 6.48 -7.72
CA GLU A 275 -33.94 5.12 -7.23
C GLU A 275 -33.15 4.09 -8.05
N GLY A 276 -32.41 3.23 -7.34
CA GLY A 276 -31.61 2.18 -7.93
C GLY A 276 -30.25 2.61 -8.48
N ILE A 277 -29.88 3.90 -8.41
CA ILE A 277 -28.47 4.29 -8.57
C ILE A 277 -27.68 3.63 -7.44
N GLU A 278 -26.56 3.02 -7.79
CA GLU A 278 -25.64 2.43 -6.83
C GLU A 278 -24.23 2.99 -7.01
N GLY A 279 -23.36 2.74 -6.05
CA GLY A 279 -21.98 3.21 -6.14
C GLY A 279 -21.13 2.83 -4.94
N THR A 280 -19.91 3.34 -4.94
CA THR A 280 -18.97 3.19 -3.82
C THR A 280 -18.61 4.53 -3.19
N ALA A 281 -18.29 4.53 -1.90
CA ALA A 281 -17.67 5.66 -1.23
C ALA A 281 -16.72 5.15 -0.13
N PRO A 282 -15.61 5.86 0.18
CA PRO A 282 -14.86 5.61 1.40
C PRO A 282 -15.79 5.58 2.62
N THR A 283 -15.44 4.79 3.63
CA THR A 283 -16.22 4.67 4.86
C THR A 283 -15.34 4.27 6.04
N ALA A 284 -15.92 4.27 7.24
CA ALA A 284 -15.26 3.80 8.45
C ALA A 284 -15.01 2.29 8.40
N ASP A 285 -13.93 1.82 9.03
CA ASP A 285 -13.77 0.39 9.30
C ASP A 285 -14.98 -0.09 10.13
N PRO A 286 -15.77 -1.08 9.66
CA PRO A 286 -16.93 -1.58 10.39
C PRO A 286 -16.62 -2.08 11.81
N SER A 287 -15.37 -2.43 12.10
CA SER A 287 -14.94 -2.86 13.43
C SER A 287 -14.89 -1.73 14.45
N THR A 288 -14.82 -0.47 14.00
CA THR A 288 -14.63 0.72 14.83
C THR A 288 -15.92 1.24 15.45
N ASN A 289 -17.08 0.85 14.92
CA ASN A 289 -18.40 1.37 15.29
C ASN A 289 -18.55 2.90 15.15
N PHE A 290 -17.66 3.57 14.40
CA PHE A 290 -17.70 5.03 14.20
C PHE A 290 -19.03 5.52 13.60
N PRO A 291 -19.64 4.88 12.58
CA PRO A 291 -20.89 5.38 12.01
C PRO A 291 -22.05 5.43 13.00
N ALA A 292 -22.19 4.41 13.86
CA ALA A 292 -23.23 4.38 14.88
C ALA A 292 -23.01 5.46 15.95
N ALA A 293 -21.76 5.66 16.37
CA ALA A 293 -21.41 6.71 17.32
C ALA A 293 -21.59 8.11 16.73
N TYR A 294 -21.32 8.28 15.44
CA TYR A 294 -21.58 9.52 14.70
C TYR A 294 -23.07 9.82 14.66
N GLU A 295 -23.90 8.83 14.30
CA GLU A 295 -25.36 8.97 14.27
C GLU A 295 -25.94 9.25 15.66
N GLU A 296 -25.43 8.61 16.71
CA GLU A 296 -25.82 8.91 18.10
C GLU A 296 -25.50 10.36 18.49
N LYS A 297 -24.35 10.88 18.04
CA LYS A 297 -23.87 12.22 18.39
C LYS A 297 -24.56 13.32 17.59
N PHE A 298 -24.73 13.14 16.28
CA PHE A 298 -25.18 14.18 15.34
C PHE A 298 -26.61 13.97 14.84
N GLY A 299 -27.18 12.78 15.01
CA GLY A 299 -28.56 12.47 14.63
C GLY A 299 -28.74 12.11 13.15
N HIS A 300 -27.65 11.88 12.42
CA HIS A 300 -27.65 11.39 11.04
C HIS A 300 -26.40 10.56 10.75
N ALA A 301 -26.44 9.75 9.71
CA ALA A 301 -25.29 8.99 9.26
C ALA A 301 -24.14 9.91 8.79
N PRO A 302 -22.88 9.47 8.93
CA PRO A 302 -21.73 10.21 8.41
C PRO A 302 -21.69 10.17 6.88
N THR A 303 -21.10 11.20 6.28
CA THR A 303 -20.68 11.17 4.87
C THR A 303 -19.49 10.24 4.67
N GLY A 304 -19.21 9.81 3.43
CA GLY A 304 -18.14 8.84 3.16
C GLY A 304 -16.75 9.29 3.66
N PHE A 305 -16.45 10.58 3.52
CA PHE A 305 -15.16 11.15 3.95
C PHE A 305 -15.12 11.61 5.41
N ALA A 306 -16.17 11.40 6.21
CA ALA A 306 -16.18 11.84 7.60
C ALA A 306 -15.13 11.13 8.47
N ALA A 307 -14.96 9.82 8.28
CA ALA A 307 -13.94 9.05 9.00
C ALA A 307 -12.50 9.40 8.56
N PRO A 308 -12.17 9.46 7.24
CA PRO A 308 -10.90 10.01 6.77
C PRO A 308 -10.58 11.41 7.30
N ALA A 309 -11.58 12.29 7.41
CA ALA A 309 -11.40 13.64 7.94
C ALA A 309 -11.09 13.68 9.43
N TYR A 310 -11.78 12.85 10.22
CA TYR A 310 -11.48 12.65 11.64
C TYR A 310 -10.02 12.22 11.80
N ASP A 311 -9.59 11.24 10.99
CA ASP A 311 -8.25 10.68 11.03
C ASP A 311 -7.16 11.65 10.54
N ALA A 312 -7.47 12.53 9.58
CA ALA A 312 -6.54 13.57 9.15
C ALA A 312 -6.20 14.52 10.30
N LEU A 313 -7.17 14.84 11.17
CA LEU A 313 -6.91 15.63 12.37
C LEU A 313 -6.15 14.84 13.44
N LEU A 314 -6.43 13.55 13.61
CA LEU A 314 -5.63 12.70 14.50
C LEU A 314 -4.16 12.66 14.06
N LEU A 315 -3.91 12.41 12.78
CA LEU A 315 -2.56 12.35 12.21
C LEU A 315 -1.82 13.68 12.36
N ALA A 316 -2.49 14.82 12.14
CA ALA A 316 -1.94 16.15 12.39
C ALA A 316 -1.61 16.37 13.87
N ALA A 317 -2.49 15.93 14.78
CA ALA A 317 -2.30 16.07 16.22
C ALA A 317 -1.13 15.21 16.73
N TYR A 318 -1.05 13.96 16.31
CA TYR A 318 0.03 13.04 16.64
C TYR A 318 1.38 13.52 16.09
N THR A 319 1.41 14.03 14.86
CA THR A 319 2.62 14.66 14.29
C THR A 319 3.06 15.88 15.10
N SER A 320 2.11 16.70 15.55
CA SER A 320 2.41 17.84 16.42
C SER A 320 2.92 17.41 17.80
N ALA A 321 2.37 16.32 18.36
CA ALA A 321 2.85 15.74 19.61
C ALA A 321 4.30 15.24 19.49
N ARG A 322 4.64 14.63 18.34
CA ARG A 322 6.01 14.21 18.04
C ARG A 322 6.95 15.41 17.94
N GLN A 323 6.54 16.49 17.28
CA GLN A 323 7.32 17.73 17.24
C GLN A 323 7.54 18.36 18.63
N GLU A 324 6.59 18.24 19.56
CA GLU A 324 6.78 18.69 20.95
C GLU A 324 7.81 17.81 21.68
N ALA A 325 7.77 16.49 21.47
CA ALA A 325 8.74 15.56 22.04
C ALA A 325 10.15 15.71 21.44
N ASN A 326 10.23 16.02 20.14
CA ASN A 326 11.48 16.16 19.39
C ASN A 326 11.49 17.44 18.50
N PRO A 327 11.69 18.64 19.07
CA PRO A 327 11.59 19.91 18.32
C PRO A 327 12.63 20.11 17.22
N THR A 328 13.69 19.30 17.19
CA THR A 328 14.73 19.35 16.16
C THR A 328 14.44 18.46 14.96
N GLU A 329 13.45 17.57 15.07
CA GLU A 329 12.98 16.75 13.97
C GLU A 329 12.24 17.63 12.94
N SER A 330 12.37 17.28 11.66
CA SER A 330 11.56 17.92 10.62
C SER A 330 10.14 17.38 10.67
N LEU A 331 9.16 18.18 10.23
CA LEU A 331 7.77 17.71 10.14
C LEU A 331 7.64 16.44 9.31
N ALA A 332 8.39 16.35 8.21
CA ALA A 332 8.44 15.14 7.37
C ALA A 332 8.90 13.91 8.16
N ALA A 333 10.01 14.02 8.90
CA ALA A 333 10.48 12.91 9.73
C ALA A 333 9.50 12.58 10.86
N SER A 334 8.88 13.60 11.48
CA SER A 334 7.90 13.42 12.55
C SER A 334 6.68 12.62 12.11
N ILE A 335 6.10 12.91 10.95
CA ILE A 335 4.94 12.14 10.47
C ILE A 335 5.32 10.72 10.06
N HIS A 336 6.47 10.50 9.43
CA HIS A 336 6.97 9.15 9.14
C HIS A 336 7.16 8.32 10.43
N ASP A 337 7.72 8.92 11.48
CA ASP A 337 7.91 8.26 12.78
C ASP A 337 6.56 7.91 13.43
N VAL A 338 5.59 8.84 13.39
CA VAL A 338 4.23 8.64 13.90
C VAL A 338 3.54 7.44 13.25
N VAL A 339 3.68 7.25 11.94
CA VAL A 339 3.03 6.12 11.21
C VAL A 339 3.88 4.85 11.15
N SER A 340 5.11 4.87 11.68
CA SER A 340 6.04 3.72 11.63
C SER A 340 5.74 2.61 12.65
N GLY A 341 4.86 2.87 13.60
CA GLY A 341 4.54 1.97 14.70
C GLY A 341 3.89 0.67 14.22
N ASN A 342 4.40 -0.47 14.72
CA ASN A 342 3.87 -1.79 14.39
C ASN A 342 2.77 -2.21 15.39
N GLY A 343 1.65 -2.71 14.89
CA GLY A 343 0.55 -3.29 15.67
C GLY A 343 -0.82 -2.65 15.37
N THR A 344 -1.90 -3.31 15.81
CA THR A 344 -3.29 -2.83 15.63
C THR A 344 -3.98 -2.65 16.98
N SER A 345 -3.95 -1.42 17.52
CA SER A 345 -4.85 -0.72 18.47
C SER A 345 -4.07 0.11 19.52
N PRO A 346 -4.59 1.29 19.93
CA PRO A 346 -6.01 1.57 20.18
C PRO A 346 -6.61 2.64 19.25
N GLY A 347 -7.95 2.61 19.09
CA GLY A 347 -8.68 3.20 17.97
C GLY A 347 -8.87 4.73 17.98
N TRP A 348 -10.08 5.17 17.64
CA TRP A 348 -10.38 6.59 17.37
C TRP A 348 -11.03 7.34 18.55
N ASP A 349 -11.35 6.65 19.63
CA ASP A 349 -12.08 7.24 20.76
C ASP A 349 -11.19 8.02 21.73
N ALA A 350 -11.82 8.63 22.74
CA ALA A 350 -11.14 9.44 23.74
C ALA A 350 -10.02 8.71 24.49
N GLN A 351 -10.21 7.42 24.81
CA GLN A 351 -9.19 6.65 25.53
C GLN A 351 -7.99 6.41 24.64
N ALA A 352 -8.23 5.95 23.42
CA ALA A 352 -7.19 5.65 22.45
C ALA A 352 -6.36 6.89 22.10
N ILE A 353 -7.02 8.02 21.87
CA ILE A 353 -6.36 9.31 21.61
C ILE A 353 -5.45 9.70 22.77
N HIS A 354 -5.93 9.57 24.02
CA HIS A 354 -5.13 9.88 25.19
C HIS A 354 -3.88 8.99 25.30
N GLU A 355 -4.04 7.69 25.10
CA GLU A 355 -2.93 6.72 25.17
C GLU A 355 -1.89 6.99 24.06
N ASN A 356 -2.33 7.23 22.82
CA ASN A 356 -1.43 7.53 21.71
C ASN A 356 -0.65 8.84 21.93
N LEU A 357 -1.32 9.91 22.37
CA LEU A 357 -0.64 11.17 22.70
C LEU A 357 0.44 10.97 23.77
N LEU A 358 0.13 10.25 24.85
CA LEU A 358 1.09 9.97 25.91
C LEU A 358 2.30 9.17 25.42
N LEU A 359 2.07 8.14 24.59
CA LEU A 359 3.15 7.32 24.04
C LEU A 359 4.06 8.15 23.12
N ILE A 360 3.48 8.93 22.22
CA ILE A 360 4.22 9.78 21.27
C ILE A 360 5.00 10.87 22.01
N GLU A 361 4.39 11.53 22.99
CA GLU A 361 5.04 12.55 23.82
C GLU A 361 6.21 11.97 24.65
N SER A 362 6.17 10.66 24.95
CA SER A 362 7.27 9.94 25.60
C SER A 362 8.38 9.49 24.63
N GLY A 363 8.25 9.79 23.34
CA GLY A 363 9.20 9.41 22.28
C GLY A 363 9.00 8.01 21.71
N GLN A 364 7.84 7.39 21.93
CA GLN A 364 7.49 6.08 21.38
C GLN A 364 6.67 6.21 20.08
N THR A 365 6.62 5.13 19.30
CA THR A 365 5.91 5.03 18.01
C THR A 365 4.81 3.96 18.09
N PRO A 366 3.63 4.26 18.66
CA PRO A 366 2.53 3.30 18.76
C PRO A 366 1.95 2.97 17.38
N GLY A 367 1.36 1.79 17.23
CA GLY A 367 0.53 1.47 16.05
C GLY A 367 -0.80 2.21 16.13
N ILE A 368 -1.10 3.04 15.13
CA ILE A 368 -2.25 3.94 15.13
C ILE A 368 -3.40 3.34 14.33
N SER A 369 -4.59 3.31 14.92
CA SER A 369 -5.83 2.97 14.20
C SER A 369 -6.84 4.09 14.41
N GLY A 370 -7.38 4.61 13.31
CA GLY A 370 -8.37 5.68 13.30
C GLY A 370 -9.81 5.16 13.11
N ALA A 371 -10.70 6.09 12.78
CA ALA A 371 -12.10 5.81 12.48
C ALA A 371 -12.24 5.11 11.11
N SER A 372 -11.40 5.50 10.15
CA SER A 372 -11.36 4.90 8.80
C SER A 372 -10.69 3.53 8.79
N GLY A 373 -9.95 3.17 9.83
CA GLY A 373 -9.23 1.90 9.98
C GLY A 373 -7.79 2.11 10.41
N PRO A 374 -6.93 1.09 10.28
CA PRO A 374 -5.50 1.22 10.57
C PRO A 374 -4.84 2.33 9.72
N LEU A 375 -4.17 3.27 10.38
CA LEU A 375 -3.40 4.33 9.71
C LEU A 375 -1.97 3.83 9.44
N ILE A 376 -1.89 2.76 8.67
CA ILE A 376 -0.64 2.11 8.26
C ILE A 376 -0.30 2.63 6.87
N PHE A 377 0.91 3.13 6.69
CA PHE A 377 1.38 3.69 5.43
C PHE A 377 2.57 2.90 4.93
N ASP A 378 2.81 2.97 3.62
CA ASP A 378 4.10 2.52 3.09
C ASP A 378 5.24 3.31 3.76
N ARG A 379 6.29 2.61 4.17
CA ARG A 379 7.37 3.19 4.97
C ARG A 379 8.27 4.14 4.18
N ASP A 380 8.39 3.89 2.89
CA ASP A 380 9.26 4.64 2.00
C ASP A 380 8.43 5.76 1.36
N VAL A 381 7.33 5.39 0.70
CA VAL A 381 6.45 6.30 -0.07
C VAL A 381 5.71 7.26 0.85
N GLY A 382 5.10 6.78 1.93
CA GLY A 382 4.48 7.61 2.98
C GLY A 382 3.49 8.66 2.47
N VAL A 383 2.51 8.27 1.65
CA VAL A 383 1.48 9.20 1.12
C VAL A 383 0.07 8.75 1.48
N ASP A 384 -0.31 7.52 1.15
CA ASP A 384 -1.62 6.93 1.47
C ASP A 384 -1.57 5.80 2.48
N PRO A 385 -2.68 5.59 3.21
CA PRO A 385 -2.84 4.39 4.01
C PRO A 385 -2.87 3.15 3.10
N LEU A 386 -2.40 2.01 3.59
CA LEU A 386 -2.43 0.73 2.88
C LEU A 386 -3.80 0.03 2.98
N VAL A 387 -4.72 0.57 3.78
CA VAL A 387 -6.06 0.02 3.96
C VAL A 387 -7.08 1.15 3.87
N THR A 388 -8.11 0.95 3.07
CA THR A 388 -9.31 1.80 3.04
C THR A 388 -10.55 0.93 2.91
N TYR A 389 -11.61 1.32 3.61
CA TYR A 389 -12.89 0.64 3.52
C TYR A 389 -13.82 1.43 2.62
N TYR A 390 -14.54 0.73 1.75
CA TYR A 390 -15.52 1.30 0.84
C TYR A 390 -16.90 0.72 1.12
N SER A 391 -17.89 1.58 1.32
CA SER A 391 -19.28 1.17 1.31
C SER A 391 -19.71 0.94 -0.14
N HIS A 392 -20.47 -0.12 -0.38
CA HIS A 392 -21.32 -0.26 -1.54
C HIS A 392 -22.71 0.21 -1.12
N TRP A 393 -23.19 1.27 -1.73
CA TRP A 393 -24.47 1.88 -1.42
C TRP A 393 -25.42 1.81 -2.62
N VAL A 394 -26.72 1.82 -2.32
CA VAL A 394 -27.80 1.89 -3.31
C VAL A 394 -28.81 2.93 -2.83
N ILE A 395 -29.29 3.79 -3.71
CA ILE A 395 -30.37 4.71 -3.39
C ILE A 395 -31.69 3.93 -3.37
N ARG A 396 -32.34 3.92 -2.20
CA ARG A 396 -33.64 3.28 -1.95
C ARG A 396 -34.48 4.12 -1.03
N ASP A 397 -35.75 4.29 -1.38
CA ASP A 397 -36.72 5.08 -0.61
C ASP A 397 -36.25 6.54 -0.39
N GLY A 398 -35.53 7.09 -1.37
CA GLY A 398 -34.99 8.46 -1.32
C GLY A 398 -33.79 8.65 -0.39
N ASP A 399 -33.07 7.58 -0.04
CA ASP A 399 -31.89 7.64 0.84
C ASP A 399 -30.76 6.72 0.38
N PHE A 400 -29.52 7.05 0.73
CA PHE A 400 -28.34 6.23 0.46
C PHE A 400 -28.28 5.07 1.46
N GLN A 401 -28.58 3.86 1.01
CA GLN A 401 -28.52 2.67 1.85
C GLN A 401 -27.26 1.87 1.57
N THR A 402 -26.40 1.69 2.58
CA THR A 402 -25.24 0.80 2.49
C THR A 402 -25.71 -0.66 2.45
N VAL A 403 -25.35 -1.39 1.40
CA VAL A 403 -25.68 -2.80 1.21
C VAL A 403 -24.48 -3.74 1.43
N GLY A 404 -23.27 -3.19 1.48
CA GLY A 404 -22.04 -3.93 1.81
C GLY A 404 -20.90 -2.99 2.16
N VAL A 405 -19.89 -3.52 2.86
CA VAL A 405 -18.61 -2.83 3.09
C VAL A 405 -17.49 -3.75 2.67
N PHE A 406 -16.56 -3.19 1.90
CA PHE A 406 -15.44 -3.88 1.30
C PHE A 406 -14.15 -3.23 1.80
N SER A 407 -13.17 -4.03 2.18
CA SER A 407 -11.82 -3.52 2.43
C SER A 407 -11.04 -3.59 1.12
N ALA A 408 -10.46 -2.48 0.70
CA ALA A 408 -9.28 -2.53 -0.15
C ALA A 408 -8.07 -2.57 0.79
N ASN A 409 -7.29 -3.64 0.70
CA ASN A 409 -6.07 -3.77 1.47
C ASN A 409 -4.93 -3.95 0.47
N ALA A 410 -4.11 -2.92 0.32
CA ALA A 410 -2.90 -2.96 -0.48
C ALA A 410 -1.96 -4.06 0.03
N SER A 411 -1.91 -4.34 1.33
CA SER A 411 -1.18 -5.49 1.89
C SER A 411 -1.93 -6.83 1.82
N ALA A 412 -3.10 -6.92 1.16
CA ALA A 412 -3.79 -8.21 0.94
C ALA A 412 -4.31 -8.51 -0.50
N ASN A 413 -4.19 -7.61 -1.50
CA ASN A 413 -4.95 -7.50 -2.82
C ASN A 413 -6.29 -8.24 -2.83
N GLY A 414 -6.95 -8.24 -1.68
CA GLY A 414 -8.19 -8.92 -1.48
C GLY A 414 -9.24 -7.87 -1.27
N VAL A 415 -10.16 -7.75 -2.20
CA VAL A 415 -11.45 -7.13 -1.92
C VAL A 415 -12.23 -8.08 -1.02
N SER A 416 -12.04 -7.93 0.29
CA SER A 416 -12.70 -8.76 1.30
C SER A 416 -13.98 -8.09 1.79
N ILE A 417 -15.01 -8.88 2.08
CA ILE A 417 -16.21 -8.38 2.76
C ILE A 417 -15.84 -8.14 4.22
N ALA A 418 -15.88 -6.90 4.67
CA ALA A 418 -15.62 -6.54 6.05
C ALA A 418 -16.80 -7.02 6.92
N ARG A 419 -16.60 -8.11 7.68
CA ARG A 419 -17.64 -8.66 8.58
C ARG A 419 -17.54 -7.99 9.94
N SER A 420 -18.62 -7.38 10.42
CA SER A 420 -18.74 -6.99 11.82
C SER A 420 -18.75 -8.23 12.71
N ARG A 421 -17.86 -8.30 13.71
CA ARG A 421 -18.05 -9.24 14.82
C ARG A 421 -19.18 -8.70 15.70
N PRO A 422 -20.16 -9.51 16.12
CA PRO A 422 -21.17 -9.06 17.08
C PRO A 422 -20.47 -8.68 18.39
N THR A 423 -20.39 -7.38 18.67
CA THR A 423 -19.95 -6.89 19.98
C THR A 423 -21.11 -7.09 20.96
N ILE A 424 -20.95 -8.01 21.90
CA ILE A 424 -21.78 -8.04 23.10
C ILE A 424 -21.52 -6.71 23.83
N PRO A 425 -22.54 -5.88 24.10
CA PRO A 425 -22.33 -4.63 24.80
C PRO A 425 -21.72 -4.92 26.18
N PRO A 426 -20.76 -4.10 26.66
CA PRO A 426 -20.20 -4.29 27.99
C PRO A 426 -21.33 -4.23 29.02
N PRO A 427 -21.37 -5.14 30.01
CA PRO A 427 -22.37 -5.05 31.06
C PRO A 427 -22.16 -3.75 31.84
N ASN A 428 -23.25 -3.02 32.07
CA ASN A 428 -23.27 -1.82 32.91
C ASN A 428 -22.49 -2.04 34.22
N PRO A 429 -21.69 -1.05 34.69
CA PRO A 429 -20.93 -1.20 35.91
C PRO A 429 -21.87 -1.35 37.11
N PRO A 430 -21.70 -2.38 37.97
CA PRO A 430 -22.44 -2.45 39.22
C PRO A 430 -21.87 -1.43 40.21
N SER A 431 -22.78 -0.82 40.95
CA SER A 431 -22.55 0.17 41.98
C SER A 431 -21.64 -0.34 43.11
N ASN A 432 -20.83 0.59 43.63
CA ASN A 432 -19.93 0.46 44.77
C ASN A 432 -20.47 -0.41 45.94
N SER A 433 -19.70 -1.41 46.35
CA SER A 433 -19.47 -1.73 47.77
C SER A 433 -18.26 -2.64 48.00
N GLY A 434 -17.16 -2.05 48.50
CA GLY A 434 -16.35 -2.54 49.62
C GLY A 434 -15.52 -3.85 49.54
N ILE A 435 -14.22 -3.66 49.87
CA ILE A 435 -13.33 -4.50 50.71
C ILE A 435 -12.26 -5.36 49.99
N SER A 436 -11.04 -4.82 49.97
CA SER A 436 -9.73 -5.37 50.43
C SER A 436 -9.41 -6.87 50.26
N SER A 437 -8.37 -7.19 49.48
CA SER A 437 -7.08 -7.73 50.00
C SER A 437 -6.10 -8.11 48.87
N VAL A 438 -4.82 -7.78 49.07
CA VAL A 438 -3.60 -8.21 48.36
C VAL A 438 -2.94 -9.30 49.24
N PRO A 439 -2.37 -10.43 48.75
CA PRO A 439 -0.95 -10.53 48.27
C PRO A 439 -0.63 -11.77 47.36
N PRO A 440 0.64 -12.23 47.17
CA PRO A 440 1.79 -11.61 46.47
C PRO A 440 2.47 -12.55 45.43
N ALA A 441 3.59 -12.07 44.87
CA ALA A 441 4.45 -12.63 43.80
C ALA A 441 5.20 -13.97 44.06
N ALA A 442 5.56 -14.64 42.95
CA ALA A 442 6.70 -15.55 42.72
C ALA A 442 6.76 -15.79 41.19
N GLY A 443 7.87 -15.96 40.46
CA GLY A 443 9.30 -16.09 40.73
C GLY A 443 9.95 -16.70 39.47
N GLU A 444 11.07 -16.11 39.05
CA GLU A 444 12.24 -16.66 38.32
C GLU A 444 12.07 -17.71 37.19
N TYR A 445 12.70 -17.46 36.03
CA TYR A 445 13.76 -18.32 35.47
C TYR A 445 14.51 -17.60 34.33
N LEU A 446 15.80 -17.30 34.56
CA LEU A 446 16.86 -17.21 33.56
C LEU A 446 17.88 -18.32 33.88
N PRO A 447 18.60 -18.85 32.88
CA PRO A 447 20.05 -18.62 32.83
C PRO A 447 20.52 -18.31 31.38
N LEU A 448 21.30 -17.23 31.19
CA LEU A 448 22.77 -17.19 31.14
C LEU A 448 23.41 -17.99 30.00
N LEU A 449 23.95 -17.28 29.00
CA LEU A 449 25.38 -17.37 28.65
C LEU A 449 25.88 -16.00 28.14
N SER A 450 26.80 -15.43 28.91
CA SER A 450 27.64 -14.28 28.59
C SER A 450 29.08 -14.77 28.41
N ASN A 451 29.78 -14.33 27.35
CA ASN A 451 30.99 -13.49 27.45
C ASN A 451 31.94 -13.61 26.25
N ALA A 452 32.60 -12.47 26.05
CA ALA A 452 33.85 -12.21 25.35
C ALA A 452 33.79 -12.18 23.82
N SER A 453 34.42 -11.26 23.09
CA SER A 453 34.96 -9.91 23.28
C SER A 453 35.74 -9.64 21.99
N THR A 454 35.49 -8.49 21.34
CA THR A 454 36.46 -7.70 20.54
C THR A 454 37.43 -8.41 19.59
N ASN A 455 37.28 -8.16 18.29
CA ASN A 455 38.38 -7.67 17.46
C ASN A 455 37.81 -6.81 16.32
N GLY A 456 38.28 -5.57 16.24
CA GLY A 456 37.85 -4.61 15.25
C GLY A 456 38.37 -4.95 13.85
N VAL A 457 37.56 -4.62 12.86
CA VAL A 457 38.01 -4.23 11.52
C VAL A 457 37.16 -3.04 11.11
N SER A 458 37.83 -1.93 10.82
CA SER A 458 37.27 -0.76 10.16
C SER A 458 36.86 -1.16 8.75
N ILE A 459 35.60 -0.89 8.37
CA ILE A 459 35.21 -0.84 6.96
C ILE A 459 34.96 0.64 6.64
N SER A 460 35.74 1.11 5.68
CA SER A 460 35.82 2.47 5.15
C SER A 460 34.54 2.91 4.45
N GLN A 461 34.23 4.20 4.59
CA GLN A 461 33.29 4.97 3.77
C GLN A 461 33.42 4.67 2.28
N ILE A 462 32.31 4.42 1.58
CA ILE A 462 31.99 4.99 0.26
C ILE A 462 30.46 5.18 0.19
N SER A 463 30.04 6.41 -0.09
CA SER A 463 28.70 6.84 -0.50
C SER A 463 28.54 6.64 -2.01
N PRO A 464 27.34 6.33 -2.53
CA PRO A 464 26.63 7.33 -3.33
C PRO A 464 25.18 7.50 -2.90
N SER A 465 24.97 8.43 -1.98
CA SER A 465 23.81 9.31 -1.93
C SER A 465 23.83 10.21 -3.17
N ASP A 466 22.88 10.04 -4.09
CA ASP A 466 22.34 11.10 -4.97
C ASP A 466 21.16 10.62 -5.86
N ASN A 467 20.77 9.34 -5.87
CA ASN A 467 19.70 8.82 -6.76
C ASN A 467 18.47 8.18 -6.07
N GLY A 468 18.27 8.29 -4.76
CA GLY A 468 17.03 7.81 -4.12
C GLY A 468 16.80 6.28 -4.13
N MET A 469 17.80 5.45 -4.43
CA MET A 469 17.71 3.99 -4.32
C MET A 469 17.68 3.56 -2.84
N SER A 470 16.66 2.80 -2.44
CA SER A 470 16.66 2.10 -1.14
C SER A 470 17.80 1.07 -1.10
N PRO A 471 18.57 0.98 -0.01
CA PRO A 471 19.56 -0.08 0.15
C PRO A 471 18.84 -1.44 0.24
N VAL A 472 19.48 -2.50 -0.28
CA VAL A 472 19.13 -3.93 -0.13
C VAL A 472 18.24 -4.16 1.10
N SER A 473 16.97 -4.54 0.87
CA SER A 473 15.89 -4.30 1.84
C SER A 473 15.99 -5.12 3.12
N GLN A 474 16.80 -6.19 3.14
CA GLN A 474 17.11 -6.94 4.36
C GLN A 474 18.36 -7.82 4.15
N VAL A 475 19.19 -7.91 5.20
CA VAL A 475 20.24 -8.94 5.35
C VAL A 475 19.92 -9.74 6.61
N THR A 476 19.43 -10.97 6.46
CA THR A 476 19.13 -11.89 7.58
C THR A 476 20.04 -13.12 7.53
N GLY A 477 20.60 -13.57 8.66
CA GLY A 477 21.32 -14.86 8.74
C GLY A 477 22.84 -14.80 9.00
N LYS A 478 23.48 -15.97 9.13
CA LYS A 478 24.91 -16.12 9.46
C LYS A 478 25.77 -16.17 8.19
N ASN A 479 26.97 -15.59 8.25
CA ASN A 479 27.98 -15.67 7.18
C ASN A 479 28.50 -17.11 7.01
N ILE A 480 28.45 -17.64 5.78
CA ILE A 480 28.96 -18.97 5.44
C ILE A 480 29.93 -18.85 4.25
N PRO A 481 31.16 -19.39 4.33
CA PRO A 481 32.04 -19.48 3.17
C PRO A 481 31.46 -20.46 2.14
N PHE A 482 31.30 -20.02 0.89
CA PHE A 482 30.81 -20.87 -0.20
C PHE A 482 31.90 -21.83 -0.70
N LEU A 483 31.48 -23.04 -1.11
CA LEU A 483 32.36 -23.96 -1.86
C LEU A 483 32.68 -23.38 -3.24
N THR A 484 33.59 -24.01 -3.98
CA THR A 484 33.74 -23.73 -5.41
C THR A 484 32.54 -24.28 -6.15
N LYS A 485 31.94 -23.49 -7.04
CA LYS A 485 30.86 -23.94 -7.94
C LYS A 485 31.35 -25.10 -8.80
N THR A 486 30.55 -26.16 -8.89
CA THR A 486 30.83 -27.31 -9.77
C THR A 486 29.68 -27.61 -10.73
N ASP A 487 28.53 -26.99 -10.51
CA ASP A 487 27.29 -27.31 -11.20
C ASP A 487 26.25 -26.17 -11.08
N PHE A 488 25.21 -26.22 -11.91
CA PHE A 488 24.05 -25.32 -11.92
C PHE A 488 22.77 -26.09 -12.20
N GLU A 489 21.68 -25.75 -11.51
CA GLU A 489 20.35 -26.34 -11.72
C GLU A 489 19.26 -25.27 -11.69
N ALA A 490 18.23 -25.41 -12.52
CA ALA A 490 17.13 -24.45 -12.62
C ALA A 490 15.74 -25.10 -12.45
N VAL A 491 14.81 -24.38 -11.83
CA VAL A 491 13.38 -24.73 -11.78
C VAL A 491 12.55 -23.52 -12.20
N ILE A 492 11.72 -23.68 -13.21
CA ILE A 492 10.85 -22.62 -13.76
C ILE A 492 9.39 -23.05 -13.57
N ILE A 493 8.56 -22.19 -12.99
CA ILE A 493 7.17 -22.51 -12.62
C ILE A 493 6.18 -21.45 -13.13
N ALA A 494 5.20 -21.91 -13.91
CA ALA A 494 4.03 -21.12 -14.32
C ALA A 494 2.75 -21.96 -14.09
N PRO A 495 2.06 -21.80 -12.93
CA PRO A 495 1.06 -22.74 -12.45
C PRO A 495 -0.39 -22.40 -12.86
N THR A 496 -0.59 -21.32 -13.60
CA THR A 496 -1.90 -20.79 -14.00
C THR A 496 -2.30 -21.29 -15.39
N ASN A 497 -3.61 -21.44 -15.65
CA ASN A 497 -4.14 -22.03 -16.88
C ASN A 497 -5.09 -21.11 -17.64
N GLY A 498 -5.45 -21.50 -18.86
CA GLY A 498 -6.48 -20.81 -19.64
C GLY A 498 -5.96 -19.57 -20.35
N TRP A 499 -6.74 -19.10 -21.33
CA TRP A 499 -6.33 -18.05 -22.25
C TRP A 499 -5.99 -16.72 -21.56
N ILE A 500 -6.72 -16.39 -20.48
CA ILE A 500 -6.48 -15.18 -19.71
C ILE A 500 -5.11 -15.18 -19.00
N ASN A 501 -4.45 -16.33 -18.89
CA ASN A 501 -3.15 -16.50 -18.25
C ASN A 501 -2.02 -16.76 -19.26
N TYR A 502 -2.21 -16.34 -20.53
CA TYR A 502 -1.21 -16.49 -21.59
C TYR A 502 0.18 -16.00 -21.15
N ARG A 503 0.27 -14.76 -20.64
CA ARG A 503 1.54 -14.13 -20.24
C ARG A 503 2.36 -15.01 -19.30
N HIS A 504 1.77 -15.52 -18.22
CA HIS A 504 2.49 -16.35 -17.24
C HIS A 504 3.20 -17.55 -17.88
N GLN A 505 2.54 -18.21 -18.85
CA GLN A 505 3.14 -19.33 -19.56
C GLN A 505 4.18 -18.87 -20.59
N ALA A 506 3.96 -17.73 -21.25
CA ALA A 506 4.94 -17.11 -22.14
C ALA A 506 6.20 -16.66 -21.38
N ASP A 507 6.06 -15.98 -20.24
CA ASP A 507 7.13 -15.54 -19.34
C ASP A 507 8.01 -16.73 -18.88
N GLY A 508 7.38 -17.81 -18.41
CA GLY A 508 8.10 -19.05 -18.05
C GLY A 508 8.87 -19.66 -19.23
N LEU A 509 8.29 -19.66 -20.44
CA LEU A 509 8.96 -20.13 -21.65
C LEU A 509 10.09 -19.19 -22.10
N THR A 510 9.97 -17.89 -21.88
CA THR A 510 11.02 -16.90 -22.17
C THR A 510 12.23 -17.13 -21.28
N LEU A 511 12.04 -17.31 -19.97
CA LEU A 511 13.15 -17.64 -19.06
C LEU A 511 13.80 -18.99 -19.41
N TYR A 512 13.00 -19.98 -19.78
CA TYR A 512 13.52 -21.26 -20.26
C TYR A 512 14.40 -21.08 -21.51
N THR A 513 13.94 -20.27 -22.46
CA THR A 513 14.68 -19.96 -23.69
C THR A 513 15.97 -19.20 -23.38
N LEU A 514 15.92 -18.22 -22.47
CA LEU A 514 17.10 -17.48 -22.01
C LEU A 514 18.19 -18.42 -21.45
N LEU A 515 17.82 -19.37 -20.59
CA LEU A 515 18.76 -20.36 -20.04
C LEU A 515 19.37 -21.22 -21.16
N ARG A 516 18.55 -21.72 -22.07
CA ARG A 516 19.00 -22.55 -23.19
C ARG A 516 19.96 -21.83 -24.13
N ASP A 517 19.62 -20.60 -24.50
CA ASP A 517 20.43 -19.78 -25.41
C ASP A 517 21.78 -19.42 -24.79
N ASN A 518 21.87 -19.43 -23.46
CA ASN A 518 23.11 -19.22 -22.70
C ASN A 518 23.80 -20.53 -22.28
N GLY A 519 23.44 -21.66 -22.90
CA GLY A 519 24.19 -22.92 -22.81
C GLY A 519 23.80 -23.85 -21.67
N VAL A 520 22.70 -23.57 -20.96
CA VAL A 520 22.14 -24.51 -19.98
C VAL A 520 21.44 -25.66 -20.72
N PRO A 521 21.85 -26.92 -20.49
CA PRO A 521 21.22 -28.06 -21.14
C PRO A 521 19.85 -28.41 -20.51
N ASP A 522 18.97 -29.07 -21.27
CA ASP A 522 17.59 -29.35 -20.85
C ASP A 522 17.48 -30.21 -19.60
N ASP A 523 18.48 -31.04 -19.31
CA ASP A 523 18.52 -31.88 -18.12
C ASP A 523 18.91 -31.14 -16.84
N HIS A 524 19.35 -29.87 -16.95
CA HIS A 524 19.59 -28.95 -15.83
C HIS A 524 18.43 -27.95 -15.63
N ILE A 525 17.31 -28.10 -16.35
CA ILE A 525 16.14 -27.22 -16.24
C ILE A 525 14.88 -28.05 -16.01
N ILE A 526 14.25 -27.90 -14.85
CA ILE A 526 12.94 -28.48 -14.55
C ILE A 526 11.86 -27.45 -14.84
N LEU A 527 11.20 -27.58 -15.99
CA LEU A 527 10.09 -26.71 -16.40
C LEU A 527 8.74 -27.28 -15.91
N MET A 528 8.07 -26.55 -15.03
CA MET A 528 6.72 -26.80 -14.55
C MET A 528 5.75 -25.79 -15.16
N LEU A 529 5.07 -26.16 -16.24
CA LEU A 529 4.24 -25.26 -17.06
C LEU A 529 2.86 -25.88 -17.24
N TYR A 530 1.77 -25.16 -16.99
CA TYR A 530 0.44 -25.75 -17.20
C TYR A 530 0.26 -26.24 -18.65
N ASP A 531 0.81 -25.50 -19.61
CA ASP A 531 1.04 -25.89 -21.02
C ASP A 531 -0.22 -26.17 -21.83
N ASP A 532 -1.31 -25.44 -21.55
CA ASP A 532 -2.57 -25.55 -22.28
C ASP A 532 -2.72 -24.54 -23.41
N ILE A 533 -2.10 -23.35 -23.31
CA ILE A 533 -2.16 -22.26 -24.31
C ILE A 533 -1.99 -22.73 -25.77
N PRO A 534 -1.03 -23.61 -26.12
CA PRO A 534 -0.85 -24.02 -27.52
C PRO A 534 -2.05 -24.78 -28.10
N ALA A 535 -2.87 -25.41 -27.25
CA ALA A 535 -3.98 -26.27 -27.64
C ALA A 535 -5.36 -25.63 -27.41
N LEU A 536 -5.43 -24.44 -26.80
CA LEU A 536 -6.67 -23.75 -26.51
C LEU A 536 -7.37 -23.28 -27.81
N PRO A 537 -8.70 -23.44 -27.95
CA PRO A 537 -9.46 -22.95 -29.10
C PRO A 537 -9.36 -21.44 -29.32
N GLU A 538 -9.10 -20.69 -28.26
CA GLU A 538 -8.89 -19.24 -28.28
C GLU A 538 -7.59 -18.84 -28.99
N ASN A 539 -6.63 -19.77 -29.13
CA ASN A 539 -5.34 -19.49 -29.76
C ASN A 539 -5.48 -19.33 -31.27
N PRO A 540 -5.30 -18.11 -31.83
CA PRO A 540 -5.43 -17.87 -33.27
C PRO A 540 -4.28 -18.49 -34.08
N ILE A 541 -3.19 -18.89 -33.42
CA ILE A 541 -2.02 -19.53 -34.02
C ILE A 541 -1.76 -20.87 -33.29
N PRO A 542 -2.48 -21.95 -33.62
CA PRO A 542 -2.39 -23.23 -32.91
C PRO A 542 -0.94 -23.74 -32.80
N GLY A 543 -0.56 -24.19 -31.61
CA GLY A 543 0.78 -24.69 -31.30
C GLY A 543 1.83 -23.60 -31.05
N ASN A 544 1.47 -22.32 -31.11
CA ASN A 544 2.38 -21.19 -30.90
C ASN A 544 2.14 -20.53 -29.53
N VAL A 545 3.26 -20.20 -28.88
CA VAL A 545 3.33 -19.21 -27.81
C VAL A 545 4.49 -18.26 -28.16
N HIS A 546 4.30 -16.96 -28.01
CA HIS A 546 5.33 -15.93 -28.20
C HIS A 546 5.17 -14.85 -27.14
N HIS A 547 6.27 -14.23 -26.75
CA HIS A 547 6.32 -13.28 -25.63
C HIS A 547 6.30 -11.81 -26.07
N VAL A 548 6.57 -11.56 -27.36
CA VAL A 548 6.43 -10.24 -28.00
C VAL A 548 5.64 -10.36 -29.30
N PRO A 549 4.93 -9.31 -29.75
CA PRO A 549 4.13 -9.37 -30.97
C PRO A 549 4.97 -9.74 -32.18
N GLU A 550 4.42 -10.60 -33.03
CA GLU A 550 5.13 -11.19 -34.18
C GLU A 550 6.42 -11.98 -33.82
N GLY A 551 6.59 -12.32 -32.54
CA GLY A 551 7.75 -13.04 -32.02
C GLY A 551 7.84 -14.50 -32.47
N SER A 552 9.01 -15.10 -32.25
CA SER A 552 9.22 -16.53 -32.52
C SER A 552 8.41 -17.41 -31.57
N ASN A 553 8.10 -18.63 -32.01
CA ASN A 553 7.44 -19.62 -31.17
C ASN A 553 8.38 -20.12 -30.05
N ILE A 554 8.30 -19.54 -28.85
CA ILE A 554 9.13 -19.91 -27.70
C ILE A 554 8.70 -21.22 -27.04
N ARG A 555 7.51 -21.74 -27.37
CA ARG A 555 7.10 -23.08 -26.94
C ARG A 555 7.88 -24.18 -27.68
N LEU A 556 8.36 -23.90 -28.89
CA LEU A 556 8.99 -24.90 -29.75
C LEU A 556 10.33 -25.35 -29.15
N GLY A 557 10.46 -26.64 -28.83
CA GLY A 557 11.68 -27.21 -28.28
C GLY A 557 11.80 -27.15 -26.76
N ALA A 558 10.81 -26.57 -26.05
CA ALA A 558 10.76 -26.60 -24.60
C ALA A 558 10.38 -27.99 -24.06
N ASN A 559 11.18 -28.50 -23.12
CA ASN A 559 10.98 -29.77 -22.44
C ASN A 559 10.24 -29.57 -21.11
N VAL A 560 8.92 -29.73 -21.12
CA VAL A 560 8.05 -29.54 -19.95
C VAL A 560 8.05 -30.82 -19.10
N ALA A 561 8.59 -30.74 -17.88
CA ALA A 561 8.68 -31.88 -16.96
C ALA A 561 7.34 -32.20 -16.27
N TYR A 562 6.55 -31.17 -15.98
CA TYR A 562 5.24 -31.27 -15.35
C TYR A 562 4.24 -30.36 -16.04
N THR A 563 3.07 -30.90 -16.40
CA THR A 563 2.01 -30.20 -17.14
C THR A 563 0.64 -30.34 -16.49
N GLY A 564 -0.24 -29.37 -16.77
CA GLY A 564 -1.63 -29.36 -16.33
C GLY A 564 -1.77 -29.57 -14.82
N SER A 565 -2.60 -30.55 -14.43
CA SER A 565 -2.88 -30.87 -13.03
C SER A 565 -1.69 -31.37 -12.22
N GLN A 566 -0.55 -31.65 -12.85
CA GLN A 566 0.69 -32.01 -12.16
C GLN A 566 1.43 -30.78 -11.61
N VAL A 567 1.14 -29.57 -12.12
CA VAL A 567 1.75 -28.32 -11.64
C VAL A 567 1.07 -27.90 -10.35
N THR A 568 1.65 -28.29 -9.21
CA THR A 568 1.07 -28.09 -7.88
C THR A 568 2.14 -27.63 -6.89
N ALA A 569 1.75 -26.93 -5.82
CA ALA A 569 2.64 -26.55 -4.74
C ALA A 569 3.32 -27.78 -4.07
N ALA A 570 2.64 -28.92 -4.02
CA ALA A 570 3.20 -30.18 -3.51
C ALA A 570 4.25 -30.77 -4.47
N THR A 571 4.01 -30.70 -5.78
CA THR A 571 4.98 -31.06 -6.81
C THR A 571 6.22 -30.19 -6.69
N LEU A 572 6.04 -28.87 -6.56
CA LEU A 572 7.15 -27.91 -6.40
C LEU A 572 7.96 -28.21 -5.13
N ASN A 573 7.30 -28.45 -4.00
CA ASN A 573 7.98 -28.87 -2.77
C ASN A 573 8.84 -30.13 -2.98
N ASN A 574 8.30 -31.15 -3.64
CA ASN A 574 9.04 -32.39 -3.90
C ASN A 574 10.21 -32.17 -4.87
N VAL A 575 10.01 -31.37 -5.91
CA VAL A 575 11.05 -31.00 -6.87
C VAL A 575 12.22 -30.33 -6.15
N LEU A 576 11.95 -29.26 -5.39
CA LEU A 576 13.00 -28.47 -4.73
C LEU A 576 13.70 -29.21 -3.59
N THR A 577 13.00 -30.08 -2.87
CA THR A 577 13.59 -30.89 -1.79
C THR A 577 14.27 -32.18 -2.29
N GLY A 578 14.17 -32.52 -3.59
CA GLY A 578 14.72 -33.76 -4.13
C GLY A 578 13.92 -35.02 -3.78
N THR A 579 12.64 -34.87 -3.39
CA THR A 579 11.79 -35.98 -2.95
C THR A 579 11.14 -36.69 -4.14
N LYS A 580 11.73 -37.81 -4.58
CA LYS A 580 11.18 -38.64 -5.66
C LYS A 580 9.96 -39.44 -5.20
N THR A 581 8.87 -39.36 -5.98
CA THR A 581 7.67 -40.19 -5.82
C THR A 581 7.19 -40.67 -7.19
N ASP A 582 6.20 -41.56 -7.23
CA ASP A 582 5.55 -41.97 -8.50
C ASP A 582 4.91 -40.77 -9.23
N LEU A 583 4.51 -39.73 -8.49
CA LEU A 583 3.93 -38.50 -9.04
C LEU A 583 4.98 -37.41 -9.33
N THR A 584 6.17 -37.51 -8.73
CA THR A 584 7.28 -36.56 -8.86
C THR A 584 8.59 -37.28 -9.17
N PRO A 585 8.72 -37.89 -10.37
CA PRO A 585 9.89 -38.69 -10.72
C PRO A 585 11.13 -37.83 -11.07
N VAL A 586 10.90 -36.59 -11.53
CA VAL A 586 11.95 -35.61 -11.90
C VAL A 586 12.05 -34.57 -10.79
N VAL A 587 13.20 -34.47 -10.14
CA VAL A 587 13.42 -33.55 -9.01
C VAL A 587 14.82 -32.96 -9.12
N LEU A 588 15.06 -31.86 -8.40
CA LEU A 588 16.32 -31.13 -8.40
C LEU A 588 17.50 -32.04 -7.97
N ASP A 589 18.51 -32.18 -8.83
CA ASP A 589 19.72 -32.98 -8.56
C ASP A 589 20.89 -32.10 -8.08
N SER A 590 20.67 -31.39 -6.98
CA SER A 590 21.62 -30.40 -6.47
C SER A 590 22.31 -30.84 -5.17
N ASN A 591 23.48 -30.23 -4.93
CA ASN A 591 24.29 -30.45 -3.73
C ASN A 591 24.98 -29.15 -3.26
N ALA A 592 25.90 -29.25 -2.30
CA ALA A 592 26.54 -28.11 -1.63
C ALA A 592 27.43 -27.25 -2.55
N SER A 593 27.79 -27.72 -3.74
CA SER A 593 28.55 -26.99 -4.76
C SER A 593 27.74 -26.66 -6.03
N THR A 594 26.42 -26.87 -6.01
CA THR A 594 25.50 -26.53 -7.10
C THR A 594 24.86 -25.16 -6.85
N ASP A 595 24.93 -24.25 -7.82
CA ASP A 595 24.09 -23.03 -7.78
C ASP A 595 22.69 -23.34 -8.29
N VAL A 596 21.67 -22.77 -7.65
CA VAL A 596 20.27 -23.07 -7.96
C VAL A 596 19.54 -21.79 -8.37
N PHE A 597 18.89 -21.80 -9.52
CA PHE A 597 17.99 -20.75 -9.98
C PHE A 597 16.53 -21.22 -9.91
N ILE A 598 15.66 -20.44 -9.29
CA ILE A 598 14.23 -20.71 -9.23
C ILE A 598 13.52 -19.49 -9.81
N TYR A 599 12.60 -19.72 -10.74
CA TYR A 599 11.72 -18.69 -11.30
C TYR A 599 10.27 -19.11 -11.13
N ILE A 600 9.42 -18.22 -10.60
CA ILE A 600 7.98 -18.43 -10.52
C ILE A 600 7.24 -17.21 -11.05
N VAL A 601 6.15 -17.45 -11.78
CA VAL A 601 5.27 -16.42 -12.33
C VAL A 601 3.82 -16.85 -12.23
N GLY A 602 2.91 -15.89 -12.00
CA GLY A 602 1.49 -16.17 -11.90
C GLY A 602 0.73 -15.17 -11.01
N HIS A 603 -0.46 -15.58 -10.60
CA HIS A 603 -1.28 -14.79 -9.67
C HIS A 603 -0.74 -14.90 -8.25
N GLY A 604 -0.80 -13.77 -7.54
CA GLY A 604 -0.36 -13.66 -6.16
C GLY A 604 -1.32 -12.80 -5.32
N ASP A 605 -1.41 -13.18 -4.05
CA ASP A 605 -1.98 -12.42 -2.95
C ASP A 605 -0.90 -12.34 -1.86
N PRO A 606 -1.02 -11.48 -0.84
CA PRO A 606 0.04 -11.27 0.13
C PRO A 606 0.25 -12.51 0.98
N GLY A 607 1.48 -13.00 0.91
CA GLY A 607 1.93 -14.23 1.51
C GLY A 607 1.52 -15.50 0.76
N THR A 608 0.90 -15.42 -0.42
CA THR A 608 0.44 -16.60 -1.20
C THR A 608 0.55 -16.44 -2.72
N ILE A 609 1.04 -17.47 -3.39
CA ILE A 609 1.01 -17.63 -4.86
C ILE A 609 -0.04 -18.69 -5.22
N ASP A 610 -0.87 -18.40 -6.21
CA ASP A 610 -1.95 -19.27 -6.65
C ASP A 610 -1.46 -20.42 -7.54
N PHE A 611 -1.83 -21.66 -7.17
CA PHE A 611 -1.77 -22.79 -8.08
C PHE A 611 -3.19 -23.17 -8.49
N TRP A 612 -3.42 -23.29 -9.81
CA TRP A 612 -4.77 -23.39 -10.38
C TRP A 612 -5.54 -24.68 -10.05
N ASN A 613 -4.91 -25.60 -9.32
CA ASN A 613 -5.59 -26.74 -8.73
C ASN A 613 -6.32 -26.43 -7.41
N GLY A 614 -6.34 -25.15 -6.99
CA GLY A 614 -7.00 -24.67 -5.77
C GLY A 614 -6.14 -24.74 -4.51
N ASN A 615 -4.84 -24.97 -4.64
CA ASN A 615 -3.90 -24.90 -3.51
C ASN A 615 -3.03 -23.64 -3.60
N LEU A 616 -2.63 -23.12 -2.45
CA LEU A 616 -1.77 -21.95 -2.34
C LEU A 616 -0.34 -22.37 -2.03
N PHE A 617 0.63 -21.68 -2.63
CA PHE A 617 2.03 -21.72 -2.22
C PHE A 617 2.31 -20.53 -1.33
N THR A 618 2.64 -20.76 -0.06
CA THR A 618 2.63 -19.69 0.96
C THR A 618 4.04 -19.28 1.42
N THR A 619 4.16 -18.17 2.15
CA THR A 619 5.38 -17.77 2.89
C THR A 619 5.94 -18.92 3.74
N ASP A 620 5.08 -19.73 4.37
CA ASP A 620 5.50 -20.91 5.14
C ASP A 620 6.05 -22.03 4.25
N ASN A 621 5.54 -22.18 3.03
CA ASN A 621 6.03 -23.18 2.08
C ASN A 621 7.46 -22.85 1.65
N ILE A 622 7.71 -21.63 1.17
CA ILE A 622 9.04 -21.23 0.71
C ILE A 622 10.06 -21.26 1.86
N THR A 623 9.68 -20.79 3.05
CA THR A 623 10.55 -20.83 4.25
C THR A 623 10.93 -22.26 4.59
N ARG A 624 9.94 -23.17 4.69
CA ARG A 624 10.19 -24.58 5.00
C ARG A 624 11.03 -25.29 3.94
N ILE A 625 10.80 -25.00 2.65
CA ILE A 625 11.53 -25.59 1.53
C ILE A 625 12.99 -25.13 1.57
N THR A 626 13.23 -23.83 1.64
CA THR A 626 14.59 -23.25 1.63
C THR A 626 15.38 -23.65 2.88
N ASP A 627 14.75 -23.73 4.06
CA ASP A 627 15.37 -24.27 5.28
C ASP A 627 15.75 -25.74 5.13
N THR A 628 14.88 -26.54 4.49
CA THR A 628 15.16 -27.95 4.20
C THR A 628 16.32 -28.10 3.23
N MET A 629 16.32 -27.32 2.14
CA MET A 629 17.40 -27.31 1.16
C MET A 629 18.73 -26.89 1.81
N SER A 630 18.73 -25.86 2.66
CA SER A 630 19.93 -25.42 3.37
C SER A 630 20.45 -26.49 4.33
N ARG A 631 19.56 -27.07 5.15
CA ARG A 631 19.87 -28.13 6.11
C ARG A 631 20.43 -29.38 5.42
N GLU A 632 19.95 -29.68 4.22
CA GLU A 632 20.35 -30.86 3.43
C GLU A 632 21.44 -30.53 2.41
N GLN A 633 22.00 -29.31 2.46
CA GLN A 633 23.07 -28.82 1.61
C GLN A 633 22.77 -29.01 0.12
N LYS A 634 21.58 -28.58 -0.30
CA LYS A 634 21.06 -28.69 -1.67
C LYS A 634 21.41 -27.51 -2.56
N TYR A 635 22.17 -26.53 -2.07
CA TYR A 635 22.70 -25.46 -2.91
C TYR A 635 23.96 -24.89 -2.28
N ARG A 636 24.79 -24.31 -3.14
CA ARG A 636 25.88 -23.40 -2.79
C ARG A 636 25.30 -22.01 -2.60
N GLN A 637 24.63 -21.48 -3.63
CA GLN A 637 23.88 -20.23 -3.63
C GLN A 637 22.55 -20.44 -4.35
N LEU A 638 21.52 -19.70 -3.96
CA LEU A 638 20.19 -19.79 -4.54
C LEU A 638 19.70 -18.41 -4.98
N VAL A 639 19.25 -18.31 -6.23
CA VAL A 639 18.53 -17.14 -6.72
C VAL A 639 17.09 -17.53 -6.92
N PHE A 640 16.18 -16.78 -6.32
CA PHE A 640 14.74 -16.94 -6.47
C PHE A 640 14.19 -15.68 -7.12
N MET A 641 13.71 -15.81 -8.34
CA MET A 641 13.09 -14.74 -9.11
C MET A 641 11.58 -14.96 -9.13
N ASP A 642 10.81 -13.95 -8.73
CA ASP A 642 9.37 -14.03 -8.50
C ASP A 642 8.64 -12.92 -9.26
N ASP A 643 7.90 -13.29 -10.31
CA ASP A 643 7.00 -12.38 -11.03
C ASP A 643 5.55 -12.68 -10.66
N THR A 644 5.21 -12.42 -9.40
CA THR A 644 3.85 -12.52 -8.89
C THR A 644 3.48 -11.23 -8.16
N CYS A 645 2.18 -10.93 -8.16
CA CYS A 645 1.63 -9.89 -7.30
C CYS A 645 2.09 -10.11 -5.87
N PHE A 646 2.64 -9.07 -5.24
CA PHE A 646 3.18 -9.11 -3.89
C PHE A 646 4.35 -10.03 -3.61
N GLY A 647 5.17 -10.33 -4.62
CA GLY A 647 6.25 -11.29 -4.44
C GLY A 647 7.17 -11.01 -3.25
N GLU A 648 7.37 -9.75 -2.83
CA GLU A 648 8.16 -9.44 -1.62
C GLU A 648 7.56 -10.08 -0.35
N SER A 649 6.23 -10.13 -0.23
CA SER A 649 5.53 -10.70 0.92
C SER A 649 5.74 -12.22 1.06
N ILE A 650 6.02 -12.91 -0.05
CA ILE A 650 6.34 -14.34 -0.07
C ILE A 650 7.66 -14.60 0.65
N ALA A 651 8.60 -13.67 0.55
CA ALA A 651 9.93 -13.75 1.14
C ALA A 651 10.00 -13.29 2.62
N ALA A 652 8.89 -12.85 3.22
CA ALA A 652 8.87 -12.18 4.53
C ALA A 652 9.53 -12.97 5.68
N ASN A 653 9.54 -14.31 5.61
CA ASN A 653 10.12 -15.19 6.64
C ASN A 653 11.37 -15.96 6.16
N LEU A 654 12.00 -15.58 5.05
CA LEU A 654 13.21 -16.25 4.58
C LEU A 654 14.37 -16.09 5.57
N THR A 655 14.93 -17.22 6.00
CA THR A 655 16.08 -17.24 6.92
C THR A 655 17.23 -18.12 6.47
N ALA A 656 16.98 -19.05 5.54
CA ALA A 656 17.99 -19.91 4.97
C ALA A 656 19.07 -19.06 4.27
N PRO A 657 20.37 -19.22 4.58
CA PRO A 657 21.45 -18.35 4.11
C PRO A 657 21.83 -18.61 2.65
N GLY A 658 22.38 -17.60 1.98
CA GLY A 658 22.90 -17.71 0.62
C GLY A 658 21.84 -17.53 -0.46
N ILE A 659 20.74 -16.82 -0.14
CA ILE A 659 19.62 -16.58 -1.06
C ILE A 659 19.64 -15.12 -1.54
N ILE A 660 19.48 -14.93 -2.86
CA ILE A 660 19.00 -13.70 -3.48
C ILE A 660 17.54 -13.94 -3.85
N TYR A 661 16.65 -13.10 -3.35
CA TYR A 661 15.25 -13.07 -3.76
C TYR A 661 14.99 -11.77 -4.52
N LEU A 662 14.62 -11.87 -5.78
CA LEU A 662 14.34 -10.73 -6.66
C LEU A 662 12.90 -10.86 -7.15
N THR A 663 12.10 -9.80 -6.98
CA THR A 663 10.66 -9.84 -7.31
C THR A 663 10.24 -8.60 -8.07
N GLY A 664 9.28 -8.75 -8.97
CA GLY A 664 8.71 -7.64 -9.75
C GLY A 664 7.82 -6.67 -8.96
N ALA A 665 7.31 -7.10 -7.80
CA ALA A 665 6.39 -6.29 -7.00
C ALA A 665 6.74 -6.27 -5.50
N SER A 666 6.47 -5.12 -4.85
CA SER A 666 6.56 -4.95 -3.41
C SER A 666 5.47 -5.71 -2.66
N SER A 667 5.60 -5.84 -1.34
CA SER A 667 4.67 -6.58 -0.49
C SER A 667 3.27 -5.96 -0.40
N THR A 668 3.08 -4.79 -1.03
CA THR A 668 1.86 -3.98 -0.95
C THR A 668 1.28 -3.59 -2.30
N GLU A 669 1.79 -4.14 -3.41
CA GLU A 669 1.21 -3.90 -4.74
C GLU A 669 1.22 -5.14 -5.65
N PRO A 670 0.33 -5.19 -6.67
CA PRO A 670 0.39 -6.21 -7.72
C PRO A 670 1.59 -6.03 -8.66
N SER A 671 1.96 -7.09 -9.38
CA SER A 671 2.81 -7.01 -10.58
C SER A 671 1.94 -6.75 -11.82
N PHE A 672 2.55 -6.26 -12.89
CA PHE A 672 1.83 -5.78 -14.07
C PHE A 672 2.24 -6.48 -15.36
N ALA A 673 1.27 -6.57 -16.27
CA ALA A 673 1.51 -6.96 -17.65
C ALA A 673 2.17 -5.80 -18.43
N ALA A 674 3.06 -6.13 -19.38
CA ALA A 674 3.74 -5.14 -20.22
C ALA A 674 3.16 -5.04 -21.64
N THR A 675 3.01 -6.18 -22.32
CA THR A 675 2.74 -6.17 -23.77
C THR A 675 1.39 -6.82 -24.09
N TYR A 676 0.49 -6.03 -24.67
CA TYR A 676 -0.78 -6.53 -25.22
C TYR A 676 -0.64 -6.80 -26.72
N ASP A 677 -0.91 -8.03 -27.14
CA ASP A 677 -0.94 -8.40 -28.55
C ASP A 677 -2.38 -8.36 -29.08
N ILE A 678 -2.61 -7.55 -30.12
CA ILE A 678 -3.94 -7.31 -30.70
C ILE A 678 -4.48 -8.51 -31.50
N ASP A 679 -3.59 -9.32 -32.08
CA ASP A 679 -3.96 -10.49 -32.87
C ASP A 679 -4.30 -11.67 -31.96
N ILE A 680 -3.53 -11.84 -30.89
CA ILE A 680 -3.79 -12.78 -29.79
C ILE A 680 -4.97 -12.29 -28.91
N LYS A 681 -5.21 -10.98 -28.88
CA LYS A 681 -6.18 -10.30 -28.00
C LYS A 681 -5.90 -10.56 -26.54
N GLN A 682 -4.62 -10.58 -26.18
CA GLN A 682 -4.23 -10.86 -24.82
C GLN A 682 -2.87 -10.24 -24.45
N TRP A 683 -2.68 -10.01 -23.15
CA TRP A 683 -1.37 -9.72 -22.58
C TRP A 683 -0.45 -10.93 -22.69
N ILE A 684 0.70 -10.75 -23.30
CA ILE A 684 1.64 -11.82 -23.64
C ILE A 684 2.95 -11.80 -22.84
N SER A 685 3.18 -10.75 -22.03
CA SER A 685 4.33 -10.63 -21.15
C SER A 685 3.99 -9.88 -19.86
N ASP A 686 4.63 -10.25 -18.76
CA ASP A 686 4.72 -9.45 -17.55
C ASP A 686 5.87 -8.43 -17.64
N GLU A 687 5.70 -7.24 -17.05
CA GLU A 687 6.61 -6.10 -17.18
C GLU A 687 7.96 -6.37 -16.55
N PHE A 688 7.98 -6.91 -15.33
CA PHE A 688 9.22 -7.25 -14.65
C PHE A 688 10.00 -8.33 -15.41
N THR A 689 9.34 -9.39 -15.87
CA THR A 689 10.00 -10.44 -16.65
C THR A 689 10.55 -9.93 -17.97
N LEU A 690 9.76 -9.16 -18.72
CA LEU A 690 10.20 -8.57 -19.98
C LEU A 690 11.47 -7.73 -19.76
N GLU A 691 11.41 -6.80 -18.80
CA GLU A 691 12.51 -5.90 -18.50
C GLU A 691 13.75 -6.65 -18.00
N ALA A 692 13.59 -7.62 -17.09
CA ALA A 692 14.71 -8.40 -16.57
C ALA A 692 15.41 -9.22 -17.67
N VAL A 693 14.64 -9.84 -18.56
CA VAL A 693 15.19 -10.61 -19.68
C VAL A 693 15.93 -9.70 -20.65
N ASP A 694 15.33 -8.56 -21.02
CA ASP A 694 15.95 -7.60 -21.94
C ASP A 694 17.26 -7.06 -21.36
N LEU A 695 17.28 -6.64 -20.10
CA LEU A 695 18.50 -6.17 -19.41
C LEU A 695 19.63 -7.22 -19.40
N ILE A 696 19.29 -8.49 -19.15
CA ILE A 696 20.26 -9.60 -19.16
C ILE A 696 20.81 -9.84 -20.57
N GLN A 697 19.97 -9.76 -21.59
CA GLN A 697 20.37 -9.99 -22.98
C GLN A 697 21.19 -8.83 -23.56
N GLU A 698 20.81 -7.59 -23.23
CA GLU A 698 21.48 -6.37 -23.71
C GLU A 698 22.83 -6.14 -23.01
N ASN A 699 22.94 -6.53 -21.74
CA ASN A 699 24.17 -6.42 -20.96
C ASN A 699 24.57 -7.78 -20.36
N PRO A 700 25.34 -8.60 -21.10
CA PRO A 700 25.81 -9.91 -20.63
C PRO A 700 26.64 -9.90 -19.35
N ASP A 701 27.23 -8.75 -18.99
CA ASP A 701 28.05 -8.56 -17.80
C ASP A 701 27.24 -7.99 -16.62
N ILE A 702 25.92 -7.74 -16.78
CA ILE A 702 25.08 -7.16 -15.73
C ILE A 702 25.09 -8.03 -14.48
N THR A 703 25.40 -7.43 -13.35
CA THR A 703 25.38 -8.11 -12.05
C THR A 703 23.95 -8.18 -11.48
N PHE A 704 23.67 -9.05 -10.52
CA PHE A 704 22.34 -9.07 -9.87
C PHE A 704 21.98 -7.74 -9.21
N GLN A 705 22.97 -7.02 -8.65
CA GLN A 705 22.74 -5.69 -8.10
C GLN A 705 22.37 -4.68 -9.18
N GLU A 706 23.05 -4.69 -10.32
CA GLU A 706 22.74 -3.80 -11.44
C GLU A 706 21.40 -4.18 -12.08
N LEU A 707 21.11 -5.47 -12.25
CA LEU A 707 19.82 -5.96 -12.72
C LEU A 707 18.68 -5.44 -11.85
N TYR A 708 18.80 -5.56 -10.52
CA TYR A 708 17.84 -4.96 -9.60
C TYR A 708 17.73 -3.44 -9.79
N THR A 709 18.86 -2.75 -9.88
CA THR A 709 18.91 -1.28 -9.95
C THR A 709 18.25 -0.74 -11.21
N GLU A 710 18.53 -1.36 -12.36
CA GLU A 710 17.96 -1.01 -13.65
C GLU A 710 16.48 -1.42 -13.72
N ALA A 711 16.13 -2.65 -13.31
CA ALA A 711 14.74 -3.10 -13.28
C ALA A 711 13.88 -2.25 -12.33
N TYR A 712 14.40 -1.84 -11.17
CA TYR A 712 13.71 -0.92 -10.26
C TYR A 712 13.42 0.44 -10.89
N THR A 713 14.26 0.86 -11.84
CA THR A 713 14.09 2.14 -12.55
C THR A 713 13.15 2.00 -13.74
N ASN A 714 13.17 0.86 -14.42
CA ASN A 714 12.52 0.67 -15.72
C ASN A 714 11.14 0.00 -15.61
N VAL A 715 10.89 -0.81 -14.58
CA VAL A 715 9.54 -1.32 -14.27
C VAL A 715 8.73 -0.17 -13.69
N THR A 716 7.67 0.22 -14.37
CA THR A 716 6.86 1.40 -14.05
C THR A 716 5.53 1.07 -13.38
N GLY A 717 5.00 -0.12 -13.61
CA GLY A 717 3.74 -0.57 -13.03
C GLY A 717 3.86 -0.92 -11.54
N SER A 718 4.99 -1.51 -11.14
CA SER A 718 5.25 -1.97 -9.76
C SER A 718 6.69 -1.69 -9.31
N HIS A 719 6.96 -1.87 -8.03
CA HIS A 719 8.28 -1.65 -7.44
C HIS A 719 9.00 -2.97 -7.23
N VAL A 720 10.05 -3.18 -8.02
CA VAL A 720 10.96 -4.32 -7.91
C VAL A 720 11.59 -4.36 -6.51
N GLN A 721 11.70 -5.53 -5.90
CA GLN A 721 12.36 -5.69 -4.59
C GLN A 721 13.50 -6.71 -4.66
N LEU A 722 14.54 -6.47 -3.85
CA LEU A 722 15.70 -7.33 -3.70
C LEU A 722 15.96 -7.63 -2.22
N ILE A 723 15.81 -8.89 -1.83
CA ILE A 723 16.04 -9.38 -0.48
C ILE A 723 17.23 -10.35 -0.52
N THR A 724 18.07 -10.30 0.51
CA THR A 724 19.20 -11.22 0.64
C THR A 724 19.29 -11.87 2.01
N THR A 725 19.70 -13.13 2.06
CA THR A 725 19.94 -13.83 3.32
C THR A 725 21.43 -14.15 3.49
N GLY A 726 22.08 -13.50 4.46
CA GLY A 726 23.52 -13.60 4.72
C GLY A 726 24.37 -12.78 3.74
N ASN A 727 25.68 -13.01 3.74
CA ASN A 727 26.59 -12.31 2.83
C ASN A 727 26.64 -13.05 1.49
N VAL A 728 25.93 -12.52 0.48
CA VAL A 728 25.89 -13.06 -0.89
C VAL A 728 26.86 -12.28 -1.77
N SER A 729 28.06 -12.83 -1.99
CA SER A 729 29.02 -12.28 -2.97
C SER A 729 28.45 -12.26 -4.39
N THR A 730 27.43 -13.07 -4.64
CA THR A 730 26.69 -13.22 -5.90
C THR A 730 26.02 -11.93 -6.35
N LEU A 731 25.72 -10.99 -5.45
CA LEU A 731 25.14 -9.71 -5.84
C LEU A 731 26.00 -8.95 -6.87
N HIS A 732 27.31 -9.15 -6.83
CA HIS A 732 28.28 -8.54 -7.75
C HIS A 732 28.78 -9.53 -8.83
N GLU A 733 28.21 -10.72 -8.90
CA GLU A 733 28.49 -11.70 -9.95
C GLU A 733 27.60 -11.39 -11.16
N PRO A 734 28.12 -11.43 -12.40
CA PRO A 734 27.29 -11.31 -13.59
C PRO A 734 26.21 -12.40 -13.61
N VAL A 735 24.97 -12.02 -13.94
CA VAL A 735 23.82 -12.93 -13.94
C VAL A 735 24.10 -14.14 -14.83
N LEU A 736 24.64 -13.93 -16.04
CA LEU A 736 24.96 -15.02 -16.97
C LEU A 736 26.12 -15.91 -16.49
N GLU A 737 27.03 -15.44 -15.63
CA GLU A 737 28.04 -16.31 -15.02
C GLU A 737 27.43 -17.22 -13.94
N PHE A 738 26.49 -16.68 -13.15
CA PHE A 738 25.74 -17.48 -12.18
C PHE A 738 24.90 -18.58 -12.86
N LEU A 739 24.34 -18.31 -14.04
CA LEU A 739 23.49 -19.27 -14.77
C LEU A 739 24.25 -20.39 -15.51
N LYS A 740 25.60 -20.37 -15.53
CA LYS A 740 26.40 -21.38 -16.25
C LYS A 740 26.60 -22.69 -15.45
N PRO A 741 26.41 -23.87 -16.04
CA PRO A 741 26.77 -25.17 -15.44
C PRO A 741 28.24 -25.33 -15.09
#